data_AF-A0A4U0Q1C9-F1
#
_entry.id   AF-A0A4U0Q1C9-F1
#
_cell.length_a   1.000
_cell.length_b   1.000
_cell.length_c   1.000
_cell.angle_alpha   90.00
_cell.angle_beta   90.00
_cell.angle_gamma   90.00
#
_symmetry.space_group_name_H-M   'P 1'
#
loop_
_entity.id
_entity.type
_entity.pdbx_description
1 polymer ?
#
loop_
_entity_poly.entity_id
_entity_poly.type
_entity_poly.pdbx_seq_one_letter_code
_entity_poly.pdbx_strand_id
1 'polypeptide(L)'
;MMSLRSWMVAVPLAAVVAGFAATLGYVFSAGNLAGGTATIALLIALVSVGGIAAALLFGVGKGMGSLARIHATLQSLGSDHGDLNLRLPDMGDDEAGQIAKALNTFVSRQQGVLREVQREMEGLAIGLHEVAVVNEQMAKDARQQSDFAAASAATVQQITVSINHIADNARDVDEAVSDTQHTASESADAVSRVLEEVGGVASAMQELGTTMDSLGKRSQEISGIVGVIKDIAGQTNLLALNAAIEAARAGEQGRGFAVVADEVRKLAERTSTATVEIARMIESIGSETTSAVSSMGSTADQVNGSVISADDARKHMLGIGQRMEHVVEAVRQIAESTREQSSATTTMAHSAEQINNMTQATDSALRQSGQTLAQLDGRASRLLDLVGKFKLADIEVLHWWLSSSEARAVSEVKALLNKQGHHWMDARSSGENPMASLKTRVQAGNSPTAAAIGGVKIQNWARDGVCADLTEIAREQGWSRVLPAVFDQMIQADGKYVAVPLGTARTNMLWVNAQIVNRLNLRPPTSWDDFFVMADKLKQAGIPALAHSEQSWQVATVFEAIALGQGGADFYRAAFSQLDQGSLTGAKMIKALETLKRLKPYVTPDPVGRDWNLATADVINGRAAMQLMGDWSKAEFVQAGKEQGRDYLCWPAPTQSGDYSFAADTLTMFKQTDPLRHAAQRDFVRLLMSQEGQEVFNLYKGNIPARTDVNMTRYDEYARQSSKDFAAAANKGVLVPSWAHNMAVQDNVRSAFFDVIGAYWGNANMSAQDAARRLGEAARR
;
A
#
# COMPACT_ATOMS: atom_id res chain seq x y z
N MET A 1 -24.87 50.11 54.70
CA MET A 1 -25.86 49.28 55.44
C MET A 1 -25.10 48.43 56.45
N MET A 2 -25.55 48.37 57.71
CA MET A 2 -25.00 47.41 58.68
C MET A 2 -25.18 45.99 58.14
N SER A 3 -24.14 45.15 58.25
CA SER A 3 -24.25 43.75 57.81
C SER A 3 -25.26 42.99 58.66
N LEU A 4 -25.87 41.93 58.12
CA LEU A 4 -26.80 41.05 58.86
C LEU A 4 -26.18 40.57 60.18
N ARG A 5 -24.85 40.36 60.19
CA ARG A 5 -24.02 40.04 61.36
C ARG A 5 -24.12 41.09 62.47
N SER A 6 -23.97 42.34 62.07
CA SER A 6 -24.03 43.50 62.97
C SER A 6 -25.41 43.60 63.60
N TRP A 7 -26.47 43.30 62.84
CA TRP A 7 -27.85 43.39 63.30
C TRP A 7 -28.24 42.22 64.21
N MET A 8 -27.89 40.99 63.83
CA MET A 8 -28.15 39.78 64.62
C MET A 8 -27.38 39.73 65.95
N VAL A 9 -26.28 40.48 66.08
CA VAL A 9 -25.57 40.65 67.36
C VAL A 9 -26.11 41.83 68.15
N ALA A 10 -26.38 42.97 67.49
CA ALA A 10 -26.81 44.20 68.16
C ALA A 10 -28.20 44.08 68.79
N VAL A 11 -29.16 43.39 68.15
CA VAL A 11 -30.53 43.25 68.65
C VAL A 11 -30.61 42.44 69.96
N PRO A 12 -30.04 41.21 70.06
CA PRO A 12 -30.04 40.47 71.32
C PRO A 12 -29.15 41.15 72.38
N LEU A 13 -28.05 41.79 72.01
CA LEU A 13 -27.23 42.56 72.96
C LEU A 13 -28.02 43.74 73.54
N ALA A 14 -28.76 44.48 72.71
CA ALA A 14 -29.63 45.55 73.16
C ALA A 14 -30.78 45.04 74.06
N ALA A 15 -31.35 43.88 73.74
CA ALA A 15 -32.38 43.24 74.57
C ALA A 15 -31.84 42.76 75.92
N VAL A 16 -30.62 42.21 75.96
CA VAL A 16 -29.90 41.83 77.19
C VAL A 16 -29.58 43.07 78.03
N VAL A 17 -29.11 44.16 77.41
CA VAL A 17 -28.82 45.42 78.10
C VAL A 17 -30.11 46.07 78.65
N ALA A 18 -31.20 46.06 77.88
CA ALA A 18 -32.50 46.54 78.33
C ALA A 18 -33.08 45.68 79.45
N GLY A 19 -32.96 44.34 79.35
CA GLY A 19 -33.35 43.40 80.40
C GLY A 19 -32.53 43.60 81.67
N PHE A 20 -31.22 43.82 81.53
CA PHE A 20 -30.32 44.15 82.63
C PHE A 20 -30.74 45.45 83.32
N ALA A 21 -30.98 46.52 82.56
CA ALA A 21 -31.45 47.80 83.08
C ALA A 21 -32.80 47.70 83.80
N ALA A 22 -33.74 46.91 83.26
CA ALA A 22 -35.03 46.65 83.90
C ALA A 22 -34.88 45.86 85.21
N THR A 23 -34.02 44.84 85.26
CA THR A 23 -33.72 44.10 86.49
C THR A 23 -33.02 44.96 87.54
N LEU A 24 -32.08 45.84 87.12
CA LEU A 24 -31.42 46.79 88.02
C LEU A 24 -32.43 47.78 88.61
N GLY A 25 -33.34 48.30 87.77
CA GLY A 25 -34.42 49.20 88.19
C GLY A 25 -35.43 48.55 89.14
N TYR A 26 -35.75 47.27 88.94
CA TYR A 26 -36.60 46.51 89.85
C TYR A 26 -35.92 46.25 91.21
N VAL A 27 -34.64 45.90 91.22
CA VAL A 27 -33.88 45.69 92.47
C VAL A 27 -33.70 47.00 93.26
N PHE A 28 -33.51 48.14 92.57
CA PHE A 28 -33.44 49.45 93.22
C PHE A 28 -34.79 49.95 93.75
N SER A 29 -35.91 49.62 93.08
CA SER A 29 -37.25 50.03 93.53
C SER A 29 -37.82 49.14 94.63
N ALA A 30 -37.37 47.88 94.73
CA ALA A 30 -37.64 46.96 95.84
C ALA A 30 -36.82 47.34 97.09
N GLY A 31 -37.01 48.56 97.60
CA GLY A 31 -36.23 49.18 98.69
C GLY A 31 -36.46 48.61 100.10
N ASN A 32 -36.60 47.30 100.29
CA ASN A 32 -36.82 46.70 101.62
C ASN A 32 -36.17 45.32 101.86
N LEU A 33 -35.17 44.93 101.08
CA LEU A 33 -34.43 43.67 101.30
C LEU A 33 -33.21 43.91 102.21
N ALA A 34 -33.29 43.43 103.46
CA ALA A 34 -32.19 43.44 104.41
C ALA A 34 -31.05 42.49 103.99
N GLY A 35 -29.80 42.96 104.16
CA GLY A 35 -28.51 42.25 104.20
C GLY A 35 -28.37 40.87 103.53
N GLY A 36 -27.54 40.78 102.49
CA GLY A 36 -27.02 39.52 101.93
C GLY A 36 -27.89 38.84 100.87
N THR A 37 -29.21 38.93 100.97
CA THR A 37 -30.14 38.30 100.00
C THR A 37 -30.28 39.10 98.70
N ALA A 38 -30.31 40.43 98.79
CA ALA A 38 -30.36 41.31 97.62
C ALA A 38 -29.10 41.21 96.73
N THR A 39 -27.93 41.03 97.33
CA THR A 39 -26.65 40.85 96.61
C THR A 39 -26.58 39.50 95.90
N ILE A 40 -27.10 38.43 96.51
CA ILE A 40 -27.19 37.10 95.88
C ILE A 40 -28.19 37.12 94.72
N ALA A 41 -29.36 37.75 94.88
CA ALA A 41 -30.35 37.87 93.81
C ALA A 41 -29.80 38.67 92.61
N LEU A 42 -29.05 39.75 92.86
CA LEU A 42 -28.39 40.54 91.82
C LEU A 42 -27.31 39.72 91.08
N LEU A 43 -26.51 38.94 91.80
CA LEU A 43 -25.50 38.04 91.23
C LEU A 43 -26.14 36.95 90.36
N ILE A 44 -27.23 36.33 90.82
CA ILE A 44 -27.96 35.32 90.04
C ILE A 44 -28.53 35.95 88.77
N ALA A 45 -29.14 37.13 88.85
CA ALA A 45 -29.65 37.84 87.67
C ALA A 45 -28.52 38.18 86.68
N LEU A 46 -27.38 38.67 87.16
CA LEU A 46 -26.18 38.95 86.35
C LEU A 46 -25.64 37.71 85.64
N VAL A 47 -25.52 36.59 86.35
CA VAL A 47 -25.04 35.32 85.78
C VAL A 47 -26.06 34.75 84.78
N SER A 48 -27.35 34.89 85.06
CA SER A 48 -28.42 34.44 84.16
C SER A 48 -28.45 35.25 82.87
N VAL A 49 -28.37 36.58 82.97
CA VAL A 49 -28.32 37.50 81.82
C VAL A 49 -27.03 37.30 81.03
N GLY A 50 -25.88 37.14 81.71
CA GLY A 50 -24.60 36.82 81.09
C GLY A 50 -24.61 35.45 80.39
N GLY A 51 -25.25 34.44 80.99
CA GLY A 51 -25.42 33.11 80.41
C GLY A 51 -26.32 33.12 79.17
N ILE A 52 -27.43 33.86 79.21
CA ILE A 52 -28.34 34.03 78.06
C ILE A 52 -27.62 34.80 76.93
N ALA A 53 -26.89 35.87 77.25
CA ALA A 53 -26.11 36.63 76.28
C ALA A 53 -25.02 35.77 75.63
N ALA A 54 -24.29 34.98 76.43
CA ALA A 54 -23.28 34.04 75.92
C ALA A 54 -23.90 32.95 75.05
N ALA A 55 -25.05 32.39 75.44
CA ALA A 55 -25.78 31.40 74.64
C ALA A 55 -26.28 31.97 73.30
N LEU A 56 -26.81 33.20 73.29
CA LEU A 56 -27.24 33.90 72.08
C LEU A 56 -26.07 34.26 71.17
N LEU A 57 -24.97 34.79 71.72
CA LEU A 57 -23.76 35.11 70.96
C LEU A 57 -23.11 33.84 70.38
N PHE A 58 -23.10 32.75 71.13
CA PHE A 58 -22.61 31.45 70.65
C PHE A 58 -23.50 30.87 69.55
N GLY A 59 -24.83 30.93 69.70
CA GLY A 59 -25.79 30.47 68.69
C GLY A 59 -25.70 31.27 67.38
N VAL A 60 -25.66 32.60 67.47
CA VAL A 60 -25.45 33.49 66.31
C VAL A 60 -24.08 33.25 65.69
N GLY A 61 -23.02 33.16 66.49
CA GLY A 61 -21.66 32.89 66.01
C GLY A 61 -21.53 31.58 65.24
N LYS A 62 -22.18 30.51 65.74
CA LYS A 62 -22.20 29.19 65.09
C LYS A 62 -22.94 29.24 63.74
N GLY A 63 -24.15 29.83 63.69
CA GLY A 63 -24.94 29.95 62.45
C GLY A 63 -24.27 30.84 61.38
N MET A 64 -23.62 31.93 61.81
CA MET A 64 -22.88 32.81 60.90
C MET A 64 -21.61 32.18 60.33
N GLY A 65 -20.98 31.28 61.09
CA GLY A 65 -19.86 30.48 60.60
C GLY A 65 -20.25 29.56 59.44
N SER A 66 -21.47 29.00 59.46
CA SER A 66 -22.02 28.19 58.37
C SER A 66 -22.28 29.03 57.12
N LEU A 67 -22.93 30.19 57.27
CA LEU A 67 -23.19 31.12 56.14
C LEU A 67 -21.90 31.65 55.51
N ALA A 68 -20.87 31.94 56.31
CA ALA A 68 -19.57 32.37 55.79
C ALA A 68 -18.89 31.28 54.94
N ARG A 69 -19.04 30.00 55.30
CA ARG A 69 -18.53 28.87 54.49
C ARG A 69 -19.31 28.69 53.19
N ILE A 70 -20.63 28.84 53.22
CA ILE A 70 -21.47 28.82 52.02
C ILE A 70 -21.03 29.94 51.06
N HIS A 71 -20.85 31.16 51.58
CA HIS A 71 -20.36 32.29 50.81
C HIS A 71 -18.97 32.05 50.19
N ALA A 72 -18.01 31.56 50.98
CA ALA A 72 -16.66 31.24 50.48
C ALA A 72 -16.68 30.18 49.37
N THR A 73 -17.53 29.15 49.52
CA THR A 73 -17.68 28.09 48.51
C THR A 73 -18.32 28.64 47.23
N LEU A 74 -19.35 29.49 47.34
CA LEU A 74 -19.96 30.16 46.20
C LEU A 74 -18.98 31.09 45.47
N GLN A 75 -18.11 31.81 46.20
CA GLN A 75 -17.04 32.60 45.58
C GLN A 75 -16.04 31.73 44.82
N SER A 76 -15.69 30.56 45.35
CA SER A 76 -14.81 29.61 44.66
C SER A 76 -15.47 29.02 43.41
N LEU A 77 -16.77 28.69 43.48
CA LEU A 77 -17.55 28.18 42.35
C LEU A 77 -17.75 29.22 41.25
N GLY A 78 -17.88 30.50 41.61
CA GLY A 78 -18.06 31.63 40.69
C GLY A 78 -16.77 32.20 40.09
N SER A 79 -15.61 31.62 40.40
CA SER A 79 -14.34 32.02 39.78
C SER A 79 -14.23 31.50 38.34
N ASP A 80 -13.39 32.14 37.50
CA ASP A 80 -13.15 31.73 36.10
C ASP A 80 -12.67 30.27 35.96
N HIS A 81 -12.22 29.66 37.06
CA HIS A 81 -11.80 28.25 37.15
C HIS A 81 -12.60 27.47 38.21
N GLY A 82 -13.92 27.66 38.22
CA GLY A 82 -14.83 27.11 39.20
C GLY A 82 -14.61 25.61 39.45
N ASP A 83 -14.28 25.27 40.70
CA ASP A 83 -14.07 23.87 41.09
C ASP A 83 -15.40 23.22 41.48
N LEU A 84 -16.01 22.53 40.51
CA LEU A 84 -17.28 21.85 40.70
C LEU A 84 -17.13 20.53 41.47
N ASN A 85 -15.93 20.13 41.90
CA ASN A 85 -15.74 19.03 42.85
C ASN A 85 -15.92 19.48 44.31
N LEU A 86 -15.90 20.79 44.59
CA LEU A 86 -16.13 21.29 45.94
C LEU A 86 -17.54 20.93 46.42
N ARG A 87 -17.63 20.46 47.66
CA ARG A 87 -18.88 20.17 48.35
C ARG A 87 -18.89 20.87 49.69
N LEU A 88 -20.06 21.40 50.05
CA LEU A 88 -20.27 21.88 51.41
C LEU A 88 -20.38 20.66 52.34
N PRO A 89 -19.68 20.67 53.50
CA PRO A 89 -19.80 19.61 54.49
C PRO A 89 -21.24 19.56 55.05
N ASP A 90 -21.61 18.44 55.66
CA ASP A 90 -22.90 18.34 56.36
C ASP A 90 -22.95 19.36 57.51
N MET A 91 -23.85 20.34 57.39
CA MET A 91 -24.00 21.44 58.35
C MET A 91 -25.20 21.27 59.29
N GLY A 92 -25.78 20.06 59.36
CA GLY A 92 -26.98 19.77 60.14
C GLY A 92 -28.28 19.96 59.34
N ASP A 93 -29.42 19.98 60.03
CA ASP A 93 -30.76 20.07 59.41
C ASP A 93 -31.41 21.46 59.51
N ASP A 94 -30.66 22.46 59.95
CA ASP A 94 -31.10 23.86 59.95
C ASP A 94 -31.15 24.46 58.52
N GLU A 95 -31.60 25.71 58.40
CA GLU A 95 -31.76 26.38 57.11
C GLU A 95 -30.42 26.47 56.34
N ALA A 96 -29.30 26.63 57.05
CA ALA A 96 -27.98 26.64 56.43
C ALA A 96 -27.60 25.25 55.90
N GLY A 97 -27.92 24.19 56.64
CA GLY A 97 -27.80 22.79 56.22
C GLY A 97 -28.66 22.45 54.99
N GLN A 98 -29.91 22.92 54.94
CA GLN A 98 -30.78 22.73 53.77
C GLN A 98 -30.26 23.45 52.53
N ILE A 99 -29.76 24.69 52.67
CA ILE A 99 -29.10 25.42 51.57
C ILE A 99 -27.85 24.68 51.11
N ALA A 100 -27.05 24.14 52.03
CA ALA A 100 -25.88 23.34 51.69
C ALA A 100 -26.23 22.08 50.90
N LYS A 101 -27.26 21.33 51.32
CA LYS A 101 -27.78 20.14 50.61
C LYS A 101 -28.31 20.50 49.21
N ALA A 102 -29.08 21.58 49.09
CA ALA A 102 -29.61 22.06 47.82
C ALA A 102 -28.49 22.52 46.86
N LEU A 103 -27.49 23.26 47.37
CA LEU A 103 -26.34 23.67 46.57
C LEU A 103 -25.52 22.47 46.10
N ASN A 104 -25.24 21.51 46.98
CA ASN A 104 -24.54 20.27 46.62
C ASN A 104 -25.31 19.49 45.52
N THR A 105 -26.64 19.46 45.59
CA THR A 105 -27.49 18.84 44.56
C THR A 105 -27.40 19.59 43.23
N PHE A 106 -27.46 20.92 43.25
CA PHE A 106 -27.32 21.76 42.06
C PHE A 106 -25.95 21.60 41.40
N VAL A 107 -24.87 21.70 42.18
CA VAL A 107 -23.50 21.50 41.71
C VAL A 107 -23.33 20.11 41.12
N SER A 108 -23.88 19.07 41.75
CA SER A 108 -23.81 17.70 41.23
C SER A 108 -24.55 17.53 39.89
N ARG A 109 -25.71 18.16 39.71
CA ARG A 109 -26.44 18.14 38.43
C ARG A 109 -25.67 18.90 37.33
N GLN A 110 -25.15 20.09 37.62
CA GLN A 110 -24.35 20.87 36.66
C GLN A 110 -23.07 20.14 36.26
N GLN A 111 -22.38 19.57 37.25
CA GLN A 111 -21.21 18.74 37.02
C GLN A 111 -21.53 17.54 36.13
N GLY A 112 -22.66 16.86 36.34
CA GLY A 112 -23.13 15.75 35.49
C GLY A 112 -23.32 16.16 34.03
N VAL A 113 -24.04 17.26 33.80
CA VAL A 113 -24.27 17.79 32.44
C VAL A 113 -22.95 18.16 31.75
N LEU A 114 -22.06 18.87 32.45
CA LEU A 114 -20.78 19.28 31.86
C LEU A 114 -19.87 18.08 31.56
N ARG A 115 -19.90 17.03 32.38
CA ARG A 115 -19.18 15.76 32.14
C ARG A 115 -19.74 15.00 30.94
N GLU A 116 -21.07 15.00 30.78
CA GLU A 116 -21.71 14.39 29.60
C GLU A 116 -21.33 15.15 28.33
N VAL A 117 -21.38 16.48 28.35
CA VAL A 117 -20.89 17.31 27.24
C VAL A 117 -19.42 16.98 26.95
N GLN A 118 -18.55 16.95 27.96
CA GLN A 118 -17.15 16.59 27.76
C GLN A 118 -16.99 15.23 27.04
N ARG A 119 -17.74 14.22 27.47
CA ARG A 119 -17.69 12.87 26.89
C ARG A 119 -18.14 12.85 25.43
N GLU A 120 -19.26 13.51 25.12
CA GLU A 120 -19.76 13.63 23.75
C GLU A 120 -18.78 14.39 22.86
N MET A 121 -18.13 15.43 23.40
CA MET A 121 -17.12 16.18 22.67
C MET A 121 -15.83 15.40 22.42
N GLU A 122 -15.39 14.58 23.39
CA GLU A 122 -14.25 13.66 23.21
C GLU A 122 -14.57 12.61 22.13
N GLY A 123 -15.77 12.03 22.16
CA GLY A 123 -16.24 11.12 21.10
C GLY A 123 -16.32 11.78 19.72
N LEU A 124 -16.82 13.02 19.67
CA LEU A 124 -16.87 13.80 18.43
C LEU A 124 -15.47 14.09 17.89
N ALA A 125 -14.51 14.46 18.74
CA ALA A 125 -13.14 14.71 18.32
C ALA A 125 -12.48 13.47 17.68
N ILE A 126 -12.69 12.28 18.27
CA ILE A 126 -12.23 11.00 17.70
C ILE A 126 -12.87 10.77 16.32
N GLY A 127 -14.20 10.91 16.23
CA GLY A 127 -14.91 10.73 14.97
C GLY A 127 -14.49 11.72 13.88
N LEU A 128 -14.23 12.99 14.24
CA LEU A 128 -13.74 14.00 13.31
C LEU A 128 -12.34 13.66 12.78
N HIS A 129 -11.45 13.17 13.64
CA HIS A 129 -10.12 12.73 13.24
C HIS A 129 -10.18 11.55 12.25
N GLU A 130 -11.01 10.55 12.54
CA GLU A 130 -11.21 9.40 11.63
C GLU A 130 -11.70 9.85 10.25
N VAL A 131 -12.72 10.72 10.20
CA VAL A 131 -13.24 11.22 8.92
C VAL A 131 -12.21 12.11 8.21
N ALA A 132 -11.38 12.86 8.94
CA ALA A 132 -10.30 13.65 8.34
C ALA A 132 -9.23 12.78 7.67
N VAL A 133 -8.81 11.69 8.33
CA VAL A 133 -7.86 10.72 7.76
C VAL A 133 -8.44 10.09 6.49
N VAL A 134 -9.70 9.66 6.52
CA VAL A 134 -10.40 9.10 5.34
C VAL A 134 -10.50 10.13 4.21
N ASN A 135 -10.82 11.39 4.53
CA ASN A 135 -10.91 12.47 3.55
C ASN A 135 -9.57 12.77 2.87
N GLU A 136 -8.47 12.75 3.63
CA GLU A 136 -7.12 12.93 3.08
C GLU A 136 -6.73 11.77 2.16
N GLN A 137 -7.03 10.52 2.58
CA GLN A 137 -6.77 9.34 1.77
C GLN A 137 -7.55 9.38 0.46
N MET A 138 -8.85 9.69 0.51
CA MET A 138 -9.68 9.85 -0.69
C MET A 138 -9.14 10.96 -1.61
N ALA A 139 -8.57 12.04 -1.07
CA ALA A 139 -7.97 13.10 -1.88
C ALA A 139 -6.69 12.63 -2.59
N LYS A 140 -5.91 11.75 -1.97
CA LYS A 140 -4.77 11.08 -2.63
C LYS A 140 -5.25 10.14 -3.73
N ASP A 141 -6.25 9.33 -3.45
CA ASP A 141 -6.81 8.36 -4.41
C ASP A 141 -7.42 9.07 -5.63
N ALA A 142 -8.15 10.17 -5.42
CA ALA A 142 -8.69 10.99 -6.50
C ALA A 142 -7.59 11.56 -7.42
N ARG A 143 -6.49 12.08 -6.86
CA ARG A 143 -5.35 12.54 -7.68
C ARG A 143 -4.75 11.41 -8.51
N GLN A 144 -4.55 10.24 -7.91
CA GLN A 144 -4.03 9.07 -8.61
C GLN A 144 -4.99 8.59 -9.73
N GLN A 145 -6.31 8.67 -9.49
CA GLN A 145 -7.33 8.36 -10.49
C GLN A 145 -7.31 9.34 -11.68
N SER A 146 -7.03 10.63 -11.44
CA SER A 146 -6.85 11.63 -12.50
C SER A 146 -5.64 11.29 -13.39
N ASP A 147 -4.51 10.92 -12.79
CA ASP A 147 -3.31 10.54 -13.53
C ASP A 147 -3.54 9.32 -14.43
N PHE A 148 -4.26 8.30 -13.92
CA PHE A 148 -4.65 7.13 -14.72
C PHE A 148 -5.62 7.47 -15.86
N ALA A 149 -6.57 8.38 -15.64
CA ALA A 149 -7.49 8.83 -16.68
C ALA A 149 -6.75 9.57 -17.81
N ALA A 150 -5.79 10.44 -17.45
CA ALA A 150 -4.95 11.15 -18.41
C ALA A 150 -4.08 10.18 -19.24
N ALA A 151 -3.44 9.20 -18.59
CA ALA A 151 -2.67 8.16 -19.28
C ALA A 151 -3.55 7.30 -20.20
N SER A 152 -4.78 7.00 -19.77
CA SER A 152 -5.76 6.26 -20.58
C SER A 152 -6.16 7.05 -21.82
N ALA A 153 -6.43 8.36 -21.68
CA ALA A 153 -6.74 9.24 -22.81
C ALA A 153 -5.60 9.30 -23.84
N ALA A 154 -4.35 9.41 -23.38
CA ALA A 154 -3.18 9.38 -24.26
C ALA A 154 -3.05 8.03 -25.01
N THR A 155 -3.28 6.93 -24.31
CA THR A 155 -3.26 5.58 -24.92
C THR A 155 -4.36 5.41 -25.96
N VAL A 156 -5.57 5.93 -25.67
CA VAL A 156 -6.72 5.93 -26.60
C VAL A 156 -6.42 6.74 -27.87
N GLN A 157 -5.72 7.88 -27.75
CA GLN A 157 -5.26 8.66 -28.91
C GLN A 157 -4.28 7.83 -29.76
N GLN A 158 -3.32 7.15 -29.13
CA GLN A 158 -2.36 6.31 -29.84
C GLN A 158 -3.03 5.12 -30.54
N ILE A 159 -4.02 4.49 -29.90
CA ILE A 159 -4.82 3.42 -30.50
C ILE A 159 -5.60 3.96 -31.71
N THR A 160 -6.21 5.13 -31.61
CA THR A 160 -6.93 5.77 -32.72
C THR A 160 -6.04 5.96 -33.95
N VAL A 161 -4.81 6.43 -33.75
CA VAL A 161 -3.83 6.56 -34.84
C VAL A 161 -3.49 5.20 -35.45
N SER A 162 -3.28 4.17 -34.62
CA SER A 162 -2.99 2.82 -35.10
C SER A 162 -4.16 2.22 -35.89
N ILE A 163 -5.40 2.47 -35.47
CA ILE A 163 -6.61 2.00 -36.16
C ILE A 163 -6.70 2.62 -37.55
N ASN A 164 -6.40 3.93 -37.69
CA ASN A 164 -6.36 4.58 -38.99
C ASN A 164 -5.28 3.97 -39.91
N HIS A 165 -4.08 3.71 -39.38
CA HIS A 165 -3.04 3.02 -40.15
C HIS A 165 -3.45 1.61 -40.58
N ILE A 166 -4.15 0.86 -39.73
CA ILE A 166 -4.65 -0.47 -40.12
C ILE A 166 -5.71 -0.35 -41.21
N ALA A 167 -6.61 0.63 -41.12
CA ALA A 167 -7.65 0.87 -42.12
C ALA A 167 -7.05 1.27 -43.48
N ASP A 168 -6.01 2.12 -43.48
CA ASP A 168 -5.32 2.53 -44.71
C ASP A 168 -4.55 1.35 -45.32
N ASN A 169 -3.77 0.62 -44.51
CA ASN A 169 -3.08 -0.59 -44.98
C ASN A 169 -4.05 -1.65 -45.55
N ALA A 170 -5.24 -1.79 -44.96
CA ALA A 170 -6.25 -2.71 -45.48
C ALA A 170 -6.75 -2.27 -46.88
N ARG A 171 -6.92 -0.96 -47.13
CA ARG A 171 -7.27 -0.46 -48.46
C ARG A 171 -6.14 -0.66 -49.46
N ASP A 172 -4.89 -0.39 -49.08
CA ASP A 172 -3.74 -0.57 -49.96
C ASP A 172 -3.58 -2.04 -50.38
N VAL A 173 -3.85 -2.98 -49.45
CA VAL A 173 -3.84 -4.42 -49.77
C VAL A 173 -5.01 -4.79 -50.68
N ASP A 174 -6.21 -4.24 -50.47
CA ASP A 174 -7.38 -4.49 -51.34
C ASP A 174 -7.10 -4.06 -52.79
N GLU A 175 -6.51 -2.88 -52.99
CA GLU A 175 -6.11 -2.36 -54.30
C GLU A 175 -5.05 -3.27 -54.96
N ALA A 176 -4.00 -3.63 -54.22
CA ALA A 176 -2.94 -4.51 -54.73
C ALA A 176 -3.47 -5.91 -55.12
N VAL A 177 -4.45 -6.44 -54.38
CA VAL A 177 -5.08 -7.73 -54.66
C VAL A 177 -5.95 -7.64 -55.91
N SER A 178 -6.74 -6.58 -56.06
CA SER A 178 -7.53 -6.31 -57.27
C SER A 178 -6.63 -6.23 -58.52
N ASP A 179 -5.54 -5.47 -58.44
CA ASP A 179 -4.56 -5.35 -59.53
C ASP A 179 -3.91 -6.70 -59.87
N THR A 180 -3.61 -7.51 -58.86
CA THR A 180 -3.04 -8.84 -59.08
C THR A 180 -4.05 -9.80 -59.72
N GLN A 181 -5.33 -9.74 -59.35
CA GLN A 181 -6.39 -10.52 -60.02
C GLN A 181 -6.53 -10.11 -61.48
N HIS A 182 -6.55 -8.81 -61.76
CA HIS A 182 -6.62 -8.28 -63.12
C HIS A 182 -5.43 -8.77 -63.95
N THR A 183 -4.21 -8.60 -63.45
CA THR A 183 -2.98 -9.03 -64.13
C THR A 183 -2.93 -10.55 -64.35
N ALA A 184 -3.38 -11.34 -63.38
CA ALA A 184 -3.45 -12.79 -63.50
C ALA A 184 -4.47 -13.22 -64.57
N SER A 185 -5.61 -12.52 -64.67
CA SER A 185 -6.61 -12.76 -65.72
C SER A 185 -6.06 -12.42 -67.10
N GLU A 186 -5.47 -11.24 -67.27
CA GLU A 186 -4.86 -10.84 -68.55
C GLU A 186 -3.72 -11.80 -68.96
N SER A 187 -2.94 -12.27 -67.99
CA SER A 187 -1.88 -13.26 -68.21
C SER A 187 -2.46 -14.62 -68.63
N ALA A 188 -3.55 -15.08 -68.02
CA ALA A 188 -4.22 -16.30 -68.42
C ALA A 188 -4.76 -16.21 -69.86
N ASP A 189 -5.33 -15.07 -70.24
CA ASP A 189 -5.81 -14.81 -71.60
C ASP A 189 -4.67 -14.76 -72.62
N ALA A 190 -3.55 -14.12 -72.28
CA ALA A 190 -2.36 -14.09 -73.12
C ALA A 190 -1.79 -15.49 -73.36
N VAL A 191 -1.71 -16.31 -72.32
CA VAL A 191 -1.29 -17.72 -72.45
C VAL A 191 -2.29 -18.53 -73.26
N SER A 192 -3.59 -18.25 -73.16
CA SER A 192 -4.61 -18.88 -74.00
C SER A 192 -4.44 -18.56 -75.49
N ARG A 193 -4.04 -17.33 -75.85
CA ARG A 193 -3.70 -16.99 -77.23
C ARG A 193 -2.46 -17.74 -77.72
N VAL A 194 -1.44 -17.88 -76.88
CA VAL A 194 -0.25 -18.69 -77.20
C VAL A 194 -0.63 -20.15 -77.47
N LEU A 195 -1.52 -20.74 -76.68
CA LEU A 195 -2.02 -22.10 -76.91
C LEU A 195 -2.69 -22.24 -78.29
N GLU A 196 -3.45 -21.24 -78.71
CA GLU A 196 -4.13 -21.22 -80.01
C GLU A 196 -3.13 -21.10 -81.18
N GLU A 197 -2.15 -20.21 -81.07
CA GLU A 197 -1.08 -20.04 -82.06
C GLU A 197 -0.22 -21.31 -82.19
N VAL A 198 0.18 -21.90 -81.05
CA VAL A 198 0.97 -23.14 -81.02
C VAL A 198 0.17 -24.32 -81.59
N GLY A 199 -1.15 -24.38 -81.35
CA GLY A 199 -2.04 -25.35 -82.00
C GLY A 199 -2.11 -25.17 -83.52
N GLY A 200 -2.06 -23.93 -84.00
CA GLY A 200 -1.92 -23.61 -85.43
C GLY A 200 -0.60 -24.12 -86.02
N VAL A 201 0.51 -23.94 -85.31
CA VAL A 201 1.83 -24.45 -85.72
C VAL A 201 1.83 -25.99 -85.78
N ALA A 202 1.22 -26.67 -84.81
CA ALA A 202 1.09 -28.12 -84.81
C ALA A 202 0.35 -28.63 -86.06
N SER A 203 -0.75 -27.96 -86.42
CA SER A 203 -1.55 -28.29 -87.61
C SER A 203 -0.77 -28.07 -88.90
N ALA A 204 -0.04 -26.95 -89.01
CA ALA A 204 0.80 -26.64 -90.17
C ALA A 204 1.95 -27.66 -90.35
N MET A 205 2.56 -28.13 -89.25
CA MET A 205 3.58 -29.19 -89.30
C MET A 205 3.02 -30.51 -89.82
N GLN A 206 1.78 -30.84 -89.45
CA GLN A 206 1.12 -32.05 -89.92
C GLN A 206 0.78 -31.97 -91.41
N GLU A 207 0.31 -30.82 -91.90
CA GLU A 207 0.07 -30.57 -93.33
C GLU A 207 1.37 -30.62 -94.16
N LEU A 208 2.43 -29.96 -93.69
CA LEU A 208 3.77 -30.09 -94.27
C LEU A 208 4.19 -31.57 -94.32
N GLY A 209 3.86 -32.36 -93.29
CA GLY A 209 4.18 -33.79 -93.21
C GLY A 209 3.56 -34.57 -94.35
N THR A 210 2.28 -34.34 -94.61
CA THR A 210 1.57 -34.95 -95.74
C THR A 210 2.11 -34.52 -97.11
N THR A 211 2.54 -33.27 -97.23
CA THR A 211 3.13 -32.73 -98.46
C THR A 211 4.48 -33.36 -98.75
N MET A 212 5.34 -33.51 -97.73
CA MET A 212 6.64 -34.17 -97.85
C MET A 212 6.51 -35.66 -98.16
N ASP A 213 5.56 -36.36 -97.52
CA ASP A 213 5.26 -37.77 -97.85
C ASP A 213 4.82 -37.92 -99.33
N SER A 214 3.98 -36.99 -99.81
CA SER A 214 3.54 -36.95 -101.21
C SER A 214 4.70 -36.67 -102.18
N LEU A 215 5.63 -35.77 -101.80
CA LEU A 215 6.83 -35.48 -102.59
C LEU A 215 7.75 -36.70 -102.63
N GLY A 216 7.92 -37.41 -101.52
CA GLY A 216 8.66 -38.67 -101.45
C GLY A 216 8.11 -39.72 -102.41
N LYS A 217 6.78 -39.93 -102.41
CA LYS A 217 6.09 -40.85 -103.34
C LYS A 217 6.31 -40.46 -104.81
N ARG A 218 6.14 -39.17 -105.16
CA ARG A 218 6.36 -38.66 -106.52
C ARG A 218 7.82 -38.81 -106.96
N SER A 219 8.78 -38.57 -106.05
CA SER A 219 10.20 -38.77 -106.31
C SER A 219 10.48 -40.24 -106.66
N GLN A 220 9.83 -41.18 -105.96
CA GLN A 220 9.97 -42.61 -106.21
C GLN A 220 9.34 -43.06 -107.54
N GLU A 221 8.19 -42.48 -107.92
CA GLU A 221 7.58 -42.66 -109.25
C GLU A 221 8.51 -42.17 -110.36
N ILE A 222 9.09 -40.97 -110.20
CA ILE A 222 10.06 -40.40 -111.16
C ILE A 222 11.30 -41.29 -111.26
N SER A 223 11.81 -41.79 -110.13
CA SER A 223 12.93 -42.75 -110.12
C SER A 223 12.63 -43.98 -110.98
N GLY A 224 11.40 -44.52 -110.87
CA GLY A 224 10.91 -45.62 -111.71
C GLY A 224 10.87 -45.26 -113.20
N ILE A 225 10.35 -44.10 -113.57
CA ILE A 225 10.31 -43.61 -114.95
C ILE A 225 11.73 -43.44 -115.52
N VAL A 226 12.63 -42.82 -114.75
CA VAL A 226 14.03 -42.61 -115.14
C VAL A 226 14.74 -43.94 -115.36
N GLY A 227 14.45 -44.96 -114.54
CA GLY A 227 14.88 -46.34 -114.76
C GLY A 227 14.44 -46.89 -116.11
N VAL A 228 13.15 -46.76 -116.44
CA VAL A 228 12.61 -47.20 -117.74
C VAL A 228 13.25 -46.43 -118.91
N ILE A 229 13.47 -45.12 -118.79
CA ILE A 229 14.12 -44.33 -119.85
C ILE A 229 15.57 -44.78 -120.04
N LYS A 230 16.28 -45.07 -118.95
CA LYS A 230 17.64 -45.62 -119.02
C LYS A 230 17.66 -46.97 -119.74
N ASP A 231 16.70 -47.83 -119.46
CA ASP A 231 16.55 -49.13 -120.13
C ASP A 231 16.22 -48.97 -121.61
N ILE A 232 15.31 -48.06 -121.96
CA ILE A 232 14.97 -47.71 -123.36
C ILE A 232 16.19 -47.14 -124.08
N ALA A 233 16.94 -46.24 -123.45
CA ALA A 233 18.17 -45.68 -124.01
C ALA A 233 19.21 -46.81 -124.23
N GLY A 234 19.34 -47.75 -123.30
CA GLY A 234 20.17 -48.95 -123.46
C GLY A 234 19.73 -49.82 -124.64
N GLN A 235 18.43 -50.08 -124.78
CA GLN A 235 17.88 -50.83 -125.92
C GLN A 235 18.04 -50.09 -127.25
N THR A 236 17.83 -48.77 -127.25
CA THR A 236 17.97 -47.92 -128.44
C THR A 236 19.43 -47.86 -128.88
N ASN A 237 20.36 -47.81 -127.94
CA ASN A 237 21.80 -47.90 -128.19
C ASN A 237 22.16 -49.25 -128.84
N LEU A 238 21.57 -50.36 -128.37
CA LEU A 238 21.75 -51.70 -128.95
C LEU A 238 21.13 -51.83 -130.35
N LEU A 239 19.92 -51.29 -130.57
CA LEU A 239 19.26 -51.26 -131.88
C LEU A 239 20.05 -50.42 -132.87
N ALA A 240 20.55 -49.26 -132.44
CA ALA A 240 21.39 -48.38 -133.23
C ALA A 240 22.73 -49.05 -133.59
N LEU A 241 23.33 -49.80 -132.65
CA LEU A 241 24.53 -50.60 -132.92
C LEU A 241 24.26 -51.69 -133.96
N ASN A 242 23.15 -52.43 -133.85
CA ASN A 242 22.75 -53.43 -134.83
C ASN A 242 22.47 -52.82 -136.21
N ALA A 243 21.82 -51.64 -136.25
CA ALA A 243 21.59 -50.90 -137.48
C ALA A 243 22.90 -50.37 -138.12
N ALA A 244 23.86 -49.91 -137.31
CA ALA A 244 25.18 -49.49 -137.77
C ALA A 244 25.97 -50.67 -138.35
N ILE A 245 25.89 -51.85 -137.73
CA ILE A 245 26.49 -53.10 -138.23
C ILE A 245 25.88 -53.48 -139.59
N GLU A 246 24.56 -53.45 -139.73
CA GLU A 246 23.89 -53.82 -140.99
C GLU A 246 24.09 -52.78 -142.09
N ALA A 247 24.20 -51.49 -141.75
CA ALA A 247 24.57 -50.42 -142.67
C ALA A 247 26.02 -50.56 -143.19
N ALA A 248 26.96 -51.02 -142.36
CA ALA A 248 28.31 -51.37 -142.80
C ALA A 248 28.32 -52.59 -143.74
N ARG A 249 27.34 -53.49 -143.60
CA ARG A 249 27.17 -54.71 -144.42
C ARG A 249 26.63 -54.45 -145.82
N ALA A 250 25.83 -53.38 -146.00
CA ALA A 250 25.21 -52.99 -147.27
C ALA A 250 26.14 -52.23 -148.26
N GLY A 251 27.41 -51.97 -147.90
CA GLY A 251 28.40 -51.33 -148.78
C GLY A 251 28.03 -49.89 -149.18
N GLU A 252 28.35 -49.48 -150.43
CA GLU A 252 28.13 -48.09 -150.92
C GLU A 252 26.66 -47.62 -150.86
N GLN A 253 25.68 -48.53 -150.85
CA GLN A 253 24.25 -48.20 -150.71
C GLN A 253 23.83 -47.90 -149.26
N GLY A 254 24.65 -48.23 -148.25
CA GLY A 254 24.35 -48.11 -146.82
C GLY A 254 24.90 -46.86 -146.13
N ARG A 255 25.72 -46.03 -146.81
CA ARG A 255 26.41 -44.87 -146.19
C ARG A 255 25.46 -43.87 -145.52
N GLY A 256 24.31 -43.58 -146.14
CA GLY A 256 23.31 -42.70 -145.55
C GLY A 256 22.67 -43.26 -144.28
N PHE A 257 22.46 -44.58 -144.22
CA PHE A 257 21.91 -45.28 -143.05
C PHE A 257 22.93 -45.38 -141.90
N ALA A 258 24.22 -45.57 -142.19
CA ALA A 258 25.26 -45.65 -141.17
C ALA A 258 25.38 -44.36 -140.36
N VAL A 259 25.27 -43.19 -141.02
CA VAL A 259 25.30 -41.88 -140.35
C VAL A 259 24.10 -41.72 -139.40
N VAL A 260 22.90 -42.13 -139.83
CA VAL A 260 21.70 -42.07 -138.98
C VAL A 260 21.83 -43.01 -137.79
N ALA A 261 22.34 -44.24 -137.98
CA ALA A 261 22.53 -45.20 -136.90
C ALA A 261 23.54 -44.72 -135.84
N ASP A 262 24.66 -44.13 -136.25
CA ASP A 262 25.65 -43.57 -135.30
C ASP A 262 25.11 -42.32 -134.57
N GLU A 263 24.26 -41.51 -135.21
CA GLU A 263 23.59 -40.37 -134.58
C GLU A 263 22.56 -40.83 -133.53
N VAL A 264 21.79 -41.89 -133.82
CA VAL A 264 20.87 -42.52 -132.85
C VAL A 264 21.63 -43.14 -131.68
N ARG A 265 22.80 -43.75 -131.94
CA ARG A 265 23.66 -44.34 -130.90
C ARG A 265 24.19 -43.27 -129.94
N LYS A 266 24.75 -42.18 -130.47
CA LYS A 266 25.20 -41.02 -129.67
C LYS A 266 24.05 -40.38 -128.89
N LEU A 267 22.86 -40.29 -129.50
CA LEU A 267 21.68 -39.78 -128.82
C LEU A 267 21.30 -40.68 -127.65
N ALA A 268 21.27 -42.00 -127.84
CA ALA A 268 20.97 -42.97 -126.80
C ALA A 268 22.01 -42.97 -125.65
N GLU A 269 23.30 -42.83 -125.96
CA GLU A 269 24.36 -42.70 -124.96
C GLU A 269 24.23 -41.40 -124.14
N ARG A 270 23.93 -40.28 -124.81
CA ARG A 270 23.61 -39.00 -124.14
C ARG A 270 22.36 -39.10 -123.28
N THR A 271 21.31 -39.79 -123.74
CA THR A 271 20.08 -40.04 -122.96
C THR A 271 20.36 -40.93 -121.75
N SER A 272 21.20 -41.95 -121.88
CA SER A 272 21.62 -42.81 -120.75
C SER A 272 22.44 -42.04 -119.72
N THR A 273 23.31 -41.13 -120.15
CA THR A 273 24.11 -40.32 -119.23
C THR A 273 23.23 -39.32 -118.47
N ALA A 274 22.34 -38.61 -119.19
CA ALA A 274 21.39 -37.68 -118.59
C ALA A 274 20.43 -38.37 -117.60
N THR A 275 19.98 -39.61 -117.87
CA THR A 275 19.14 -40.37 -116.94
C THR A 275 19.87 -40.78 -115.67
N VAL A 276 21.18 -41.07 -115.71
CA VAL A 276 21.98 -41.33 -114.51
C VAL A 276 22.11 -40.08 -113.64
N GLU A 277 22.31 -38.91 -114.25
CA GLU A 277 22.34 -37.64 -113.52
C GLU A 277 20.98 -37.31 -112.88
N ILE A 278 19.87 -37.53 -113.60
CA ILE A 278 18.51 -37.37 -113.07
C ILE A 278 18.27 -38.35 -111.91
N ALA A 279 18.66 -39.62 -112.05
CA ALA A 279 18.50 -40.61 -110.98
C ALA A 279 19.20 -40.17 -109.69
N ARG A 280 20.42 -39.62 -109.81
CA ARG A 280 21.17 -39.08 -108.66
C ARG A 280 20.51 -37.85 -108.03
N MET A 281 19.95 -36.95 -108.83
CA MET A 281 19.18 -35.80 -108.33
C MET A 281 17.93 -36.26 -107.57
N ILE A 282 17.21 -37.26 -108.09
CA ILE A 282 16.01 -37.83 -107.47
C ILE A 282 16.34 -38.56 -106.16
N GLU A 283 17.47 -39.26 -106.10
CA GLU A 283 17.97 -39.88 -104.87
C GLU A 283 18.33 -38.83 -103.81
N SER A 284 18.98 -37.72 -104.19
CA SER A 284 19.25 -36.58 -103.30
C SER A 284 17.95 -35.98 -102.76
N ILE A 285 16.98 -35.72 -103.63
CA ILE A 285 15.64 -35.22 -103.26
C ILE A 285 14.97 -36.18 -102.28
N GLY A 286 15.06 -37.49 -102.50
CA GLY A 286 14.50 -38.50 -101.58
C GLY A 286 15.16 -38.46 -100.19
N SER A 287 16.49 -38.33 -100.14
CA SER A 287 17.24 -38.21 -98.88
C SER A 287 16.92 -36.92 -98.12
N GLU A 288 16.84 -35.78 -98.83
CA GLU A 288 16.46 -34.48 -98.26
C GLU A 288 15.03 -34.49 -97.73
N THR A 289 14.10 -35.10 -98.47
CA THR A 289 12.69 -35.26 -98.05
C THR A 289 12.59 -36.10 -96.79
N THR A 290 13.33 -37.21 -96.70
CA THR A 290 13.34 -38.07 -95.49
C THR A 290 13.88 -37.31 -94.27
N SER A 291 14.94 -36.51 -94.46
CA SER A 291 15.52 -35.69 -93.40
C SER A 291 14.56 -34.58 -92.93
N ALA A 292 13.83 -33.97 -93.86
CA ALA A 292 12.80 -32.98 -93.56
C ALA A 292 11.65 -33.60 -92.74
N VAL A 293 11.15 -34.79 -93.12
CA VAL A 293 10.11 -35.52 -92.36
C VAL A 293 10.58 -35.83 -90.94
N SER A 294 11.82 -36.30 -90.74
CA SER A 294 12.36 -36.55 -89.41
C SER A 294 12.46 -35.27 -88.56
N SER A 295 12.91 -34.16 -89.16
CA SER A 295 13.04 -32.88 -88.45
C SER A 295 11.69 -32.32 -88.05
N MET A 296 10.67 -32.51 -88.89
CA MET A 296 9.30 -32.13 -88.60
C MET A 296 8.68 -32.99 -87.49
N GLY A 297 9.00 -34.29 -87.42
CA GLY A 297 8.62 -35.15 -86.30
C GLY A 297 9.14 -34.63 -84.96
N SER A 298 10.45 -34.33 -84.89
CA SER A 298 11.04 -33.73 -83.68
C SER A 298 10.45 -32.36 -83.33
N THR A 299 10.12 -31.56 -84.35
CA THR A 299 9.49 -30.24 -84.15
C THR A 299 8.07 -30.39 -83.62
N ALA A 300 7.30 -31.37 -84.11
CA ALA A 300 5.96 -31.67 -83.63
C ALA A 300 5.96 -32.10 -82.15
N ASP A 301 6.92 -32.94 -81.75
CA ASP A 301 7.09 -33.34 -80.35
C ASP A 301 7.40 -32.13 -79.44
N GLN A 302 8.24 -31.21 -79.92
CA GLN A 302 8.61 -30.00 -79.18
C GLN A 302 7.46 -28.99 -79.07
N VAL A 303 6.64 -28.88 -80.12
CA VAL A 303 5.40 -28.11 -80.11
C VAL A 303 4.41 -28.71 -79.11
N ASN A 304 4.25 -30.03 -79.07
CA ASN A 304 3.39 -30.70 -78.09
C ASN A 304 3.86 -30.45 -76.65
N GLY A 305 5.16 -30.47 -76.39
CA GLY A 305 5.74 -30.07 -75.09
C GLY A 305 5.46 -28.62 -74.71
N SER A 306 5.44 -27.71 -75.69
CA SER A 306 5.09 -26.30 -75.49
C SER A 306 3.60 -26.12 -75.13
N VAL A 307 2.70 -26.90 -75.75
CA VAL A 307 1.26 -26.90 -75.42
C VAL A 307 1.04 -27.30 -73.96
N ILE A 308 1.68 -28.37 -73.49
CA ILE A 308 1.55 -28.83 -72.10
C ILE A 308 2.05 -27.74 -71.13
N SER A 309 3.22 -27.16 -71.41
CA SER A 309 3.81 -26.13 -70.55
C SER A 309 2.97 -24.86 -70.49
N ALA A 310 2.38 -24.45 -71.62
CA ALA A 310 1.49 -23.30 -71.68
C ALA A 310 0.16 -23.56 -70.95
N ASP A 311 -0.42 -24.76 -71.04
CA ASP A 311 -1.63 -25.08 -70.29
C ASP A 311 -1.38 -25.09 -68.77
N ASP A 312 -0.25 -25.60 -68.31
CA ASP A 312 0.12 -25.53 -66.89
C ASP A 312 0.37 -24.10 -66.41
N ALA A 313 1.01 -23.25 -67.22
CA ALA A 313 1.15 -21.82 -66.92
C ALA A 313 -0.22 -21.14 -66.79
N ARG A 314 -1.17 -21.43 -67.69
CA ARG A 314 -2.54 -20.91 -67.64
C ARG A 314 -3.27 -21.35 -66.36
N LYS A 315 -3.16 -22.63 -65.97
CA LYS A 315 -3.72 -23.14 -64.70
C LYS A 315 -3.13 -22.42 -63.50
N HIS A 316 -1.83 -22.16 -63.48
CA HIS A 316 -1.19 -21.40 -62.40
C HIS A 316 -1.71 -19.96 -62.32
N MET A 317 -1.90 -19.27 -63.46
CA MET A 317 -2.48 -17.93 -63.48
C MET A 317 -3.91 -17.91 -62.91
N LEU A 318 -4.76 -18.86 -63.30
CA LEU A 318 -6.10 -19.00 -62.72
C LEU A 318 -6.05 -19.34 -61.21
N GLY A 319 -5.09 -20.15 -60.80
CA GLY A 319 -4.84 -20.47 -59.39
C GLY A 319 -4.41 -19.26 -58.55
N ILE A 320 -3.68 -18.30 -59.14
CA ILE A 320 -3.38 -17.01 -58.50
C ILE A 320 -4.66 -16.21 -58.27
N GLY A 321 -5.53 -16.13 -59.28
CA GLY A 321 -6.82 -15.44 -59.17
C GLY A 321 -7.69 -15.96 -58.03
N GLN A 322 -7.83 -17.29 -57.89
CA GLN A 322 -8.56 -17.92 -56.79
C GLN A 322 -7.93 -17.66 -55.41
N ARG A 323 -6.60 -17.72 -55.31
CA ARG A 323 -5.91 -17.42 -54.04
C ARG A 323 -6.12 -15.98 -53.62
N MET A 324 -6.20 -15.06 -54.58
CA MET A 324 -6.48 -13.65 -54.30
C MET A 324 -7.91 -13.41 -53.77
N GLU A 325 -8.90 -14.20 -54.19
CA GLU A 325 -10.26 -14.12 -53.59
C GLU A 325 -10.24 -14.39 -52.07
N HIS A 326 -9.40 -15.32 -51.62
CA HIS A 326 -9.22 -15.58 -50.18
C HIS A 326 -8.56 -14.41 -49.44
N VAL A 327 -7.64 -13.69 -50.10
CA VAL A 327 -7.01 -12.50 -49.52
C VAL A 327 -8.00 -11.35 -49.41
N VAL A 328 -8.86 -11.13 -50.42
CA VAL A 328 -9.94 -10.13 -50.36
C VAL A 328 -10.84 -10.36 -49.14
N GLU A 329 -11.27 -11.60 -48.88
CA GLU A 329 -12.13 -11.87 -47.72
C GLU A 329 -11.41 -11.61 -46.40
N ALA A 330 -10.12 -11.94 -46.30
CA ALA A 330 -9.32 -11.64 -45.10
C ALA A 330 -9.19 -10.11 -44.87
N VAL A 331 -8.96 -9.34 -45.93
CA VAL A 331 -8.91 -7.86 -45.87
C VAL A 331 -10.26 -7.28 -45.43
N ARG A 332 -11.37 -7.84 -45.93
CA ARG A 332 -12.73 -7.44 -45.53
C ARG A 332 -12.98 -7.66 -44.04
N GLN A 333 -12.54 -8.79 -43.49
CA GLN A 333 -12.62 -9.09 -42.06
C GLN A 333 -11.76 -8.16 -41.20
N ILE A 334 -10.56 -7.79 -41.69
CA ILE A 334 -9.71 -6.78 -41.03
C ILE A 334 -10.45 -5.45 -40.98
N ALA A 335 -11.00 -4.97 -42.09
CA ALA A 335 -11.72 -3.70 -42.16
C ALA A 335 -12.99 -3.66 -41.27
N GLU A 336 -13.66 -4.80 -41.07
CA GLU A 336 -14.77 -4.93 -40.12
C GLU A 336 -14.26 -4.85 -38.67
N SER A 337 -13.25 -5.63 -38.32
CA SER A 337 -12.63 -5.62 -36.99
C SER A 337 -12.07 -4.24 -36.62
N THR A 338 -11.46 -3.53 -37.57
CA THR A 338 -10.95 -2.17 -37.39
C THR A 338 -12.07 -1.15 -37.14
N ARG A 339 -13.25 -1.33 -37.78
CA ARG A 339 -14.43 -0.50 -37.50
C ARG A 339 -14.97 -0.74 -36.08
N GLU A 340 -15.03 -1.99 -35.64
CA GLU A 340 -15.42 -2.33 -34.28
C GLU A 340 -14.43 -1.75 -33.24
N GLN A 341 -13.13 -1.89 -33.48
CA GLN A 341 -12.09 -1.29 -32.65
C GLN A 341 -12.22 0.24 -32.58
N SER A 342 -12.53 0.91 -33.69
CA SER A 342 -12.74 2.36 -33.72
C SER A 342 -13.92 2.79 -32.83
N SER A 343 -15.02 2.04 -32.89
CA SER A 343 -16.18 2.27 -32.01
C SER A 343 -15.83 2.06 -30.54
N ALA A 344 -15.16 0.96 -30.20
CA ALA A 344 -14.72 0.67 -28.83
C ALA A 344 -13.77 1.75 -28.29
N THR A 345 -12.84 2.22 -29.11
CA THR A 345 -11.87 3.28 -28.77
C THR A 345 -12.58 4.61 -28.48
N THR A 346 -13.65 4.93 -29.21
CA THR A 346 -14.50 6.10 -28.94
C THR A 346 -15.20 5.99 -27.59
N THR A 347 -15.73 4.80 -27.25
CA THR A 347 -16.32 4.55 -25.92
C THR A 347 -15.27 4.67 -24.80
N MET A 348 -14.04 4.22 -25.04
CA MET A 348 -12.93 4.37 -24.10
C MET A 348 -12.56 5.84 -23.88
N ALA A 349 -12.53 6.66 -24.95
CA ALA A 349 -12.30 8.10 -24.85
C ALA A 349 -13.34 8.77 -23.93
N HIS A 350 -14.62 8.50 -24.17
CA HIS A 350 -15.70 9.03 -23.32
C HIS A 350 -15.61 8.53 -21.88
N SER A 351 -15.20 7.29 -21.66
CA SER A 351 -15.00 6.74 -20.32
C SER A 351 -13.88 7.47 -19.57
N ALA A 352 -12.76 7.78 -20.26
CA ALA A 352 -11.66 8.55 -19.68
C ALA A 352 -12.08 9.98 -19.32
N GLU A 353 -12.85 10.65 -20.19
CA GLU A 353 -13.42 11.97 -19.91
C GLU A 353 -14.39 11.95 -18.72
N GLN A 354 -15.26 10.94 -18.65
CA GLN A 354 -16.20 10.78 -17.56
C GLN A 354 -15.49 10.55 -16.22
N ILE A 355 -14.44 9.73 -16.20
CA ILE A 355 -13.61 9.52 -15.00
C ILE A 355 -12.96 10.85 -14.58
N ASN A 356 -12.43 11.63 -15.51
CA ASN A 356 -11.83 12.92 -15.21
C ASN A 356 -12.85 13.90 -14.60
N ASN A 357 -14.06 13.99 -15.18
CA ASN A 357 -15.14 14.83 -14.64
C ASN A 357 -15.58 14.38 -13.24
N MET A 358 -15.72 13.06 -13.02
CA MET A 358 -16.03 12.48 -11.71
C MET A 358 -14.94 12.80 -10.68
N THR A 359 -13.69 12.76 -11.10
CA THR A 359 -12.53 13.04 -10.25
C THR A 359 -12.52 14.50 -9.81
N GLN A 360 -12.82 15.44 -10.71
CA GLN A 360 -12.96 16.86 -10.37
C GLN A 360 -14.11 17.12 -9.39
N ALA A 361 -15.26 16.47 -9.59
CA ALA A 361 -16.38 16.55 -8.66
C ALA A 361 -16.01 15.99 -7.28
N THR A 362 -15.26 14.89 -7.26
CA THR A 362 -14.77 14.25 -6.03
C THR A 362 -13.77 15.16 -5.30
N ASP A 363 -12.79 15.76 -6.00
CA ASP A 363 -11.85 16.71 -5.39
C ASP A 363 -12.57 17.91 -4.76
N SER A 364 -13.55 18.48 -5.46
CA SER A 364 -14.38 19.57 -4.92
C SER A 364 -15.14 19.15 -3.65
N ALA A 365 -15.78 17.98 -3.67
CA ALA A 365 -16.50 17.43 -2.51
C ALA A 365 -15.56 17.18 -1.32
N LEU A 366 -14.35 16.66 -1.57
CA LEU A 366 -13.34 16.41 -0.54
C LEU A 366 -12.78 17.70 0.07
N ARG A 367 -12.61 18.76 -0.72
CA ARG A 367 -12.23 20.08 -0.23
C ARG A 367 -13.30 20.67 0.67
N GLN A 368 -14.57 20.56 0.27
CA GLN A 368 -15.71 21.02 1.08
C GLN A 368 -15.84 20.20 2.38
N SER A 369 -15.66 18.89 2.31
CA SER A 369 -15.64 17.99 3.46
C SER A 369 -14.52 18.37 4.43
N GLY A 370 -13.30 18.59 3.93
CA GLY A 370 -12.16 19.04 4.75
C GLY A 370 -12.42 20.38 5.46
N GLN A 371 -13.05 21.35 4.79
CA GLN A 371 -13.46 22.61 5.42
C GLN A 371 -14.51 22.42 6.53
N THR A 372 -15.48 21.53 6.29
CA THR A 372 -16.52 21.21 7.26
C THR A 372 -15.94 20.52 8.50
N LEU A 373 -15.02 19.59 8.29
CA LEU A 373 -14.29 18.92 9.37
C LEU A 373 -13.49 19.91 10.22
N ALA A 374 -12.74 20.81 9.59
CA ALA A 374 -12.00 21.85 10.32
C ALA A 374 -12.93 22.79 11.11
N GLN A 375 -14.12 23.09 10.57
CA GLN A 375 -15.11 23.90 11.28
C GLN A 375 -15.71 23.17 12.48
N LEU A 376 -16.02 21.88 12.33
CA LEU A 376 -16.53 21.03 13.41
C LEU A 376 -15.47 20.83 14.50
N ASP A 377 -14.24 20.57 14.13
CA ASP A 377 -13.11 20.45 15.06
C ASP A 377 -12.89 21.76 15.84
N GLY A 378 -12.88 22.90 15.15
CA GLY A 378 -12.77 24.20 15.81
C GLY A 378 -13.94 24.52 16.73
N ARG A 379 -15.18 24.09 16.40
CA ARG A 379 -16.33 24.20 17.30
C ARG A 379 -16.18 23.27 18.50
N ALA A 380 -15.69 22.05 18.26
CA ALA A 380 -15.53 21.05 19.29
C ALA A 380 -14.47 21.45 20.31
N SER A 381 -13.33 21.92 19.83
CA SER A 381 -12.25 22.48 20.64
C SER A 381 -12.72 23.67 21.49
N ARG A 382 -13.51 24.60 20.92
CA ARG A 382 -14.10 25.71 21.68
C ARG A 382 -15.06 25.24 22.77
N LEU A 383 -15.93 24.26 22.48
CA LEU A 383 -16.84 23.71 23.48
C LEU A 383 -16.08 23.01 24.60
N LEU A 384 -15.10 22.19 24.24
CA LEU A 384 -14.18 21.59 25.20
C LEU A 384 -13.52 22.68 26.04
N ASP A 385 -13.07 23.80 25.46
CA ASP A 385 -12.44 24.91 26.17
C ASP A 385 -13.36 25.57 27.20
N LEU A 386 -14.61 25.82 26.82
CA LEU A 386 -15.61 26.33 27.74
C LEU A 386 -15.90 25.37 28.89
N VAL A 387 -15.98 24.07 28.61
CA VAL A 387 -16.19 23.03 29.62
C VAL A 387 -14.95 22.86 30.51
N GLY A 388 -13.75 22.95 29.92
CA GLY A 388 -12.46 22.81 30.61
C GLY A 388 -12.11 23.97 31.54
N LYS A 389 -12.86 25.07 31.51
CA LYS A 389 -12.79 26.13 32.55
C LYS A 389 -13.26 25.61 33.91
N PHE A 390 -14.11 24.59 33.93
CA PHE A 390 -14.57 23.98 35.17
C PHE A 390 -13.69 22.79 35.54
N LYS A 391 -13.31 22.67 36.82
CA LYS A 391 -12.70 21.43 37.31
C LYS A 391 -13.81 20.40 37.50
N LEU A 392 -13.91 19.49 36.55
CA LEU A 392 -14.93 18.44 36.50
C LEU A 392 -14.39 17.06 36.88
N ALA A 393 -13.08 16.91 36.83
CA ALA A 393 -12.35 15.69 37.09
C ALA A 393 -11.58 15.76 38.41
N ASP A 394 -11.53 14.64 39.10
CA ASP A 394 -10.68 14.39 40.27
C ASP A 394 -9.37 13.70 39.86
N ILE A 395 -9.28 13.21 38.62
CA ILE A 395 -8.09 12.64 38.01
C ILE A 395 -7.73 13.41 36.74
N GLU A 396 -6.49 13.87 36.66
CA GLU A 396 -5.94 14.51 35.46
C GLU A 396 -4.75 13.69 34.94
N VAL A 397 -4.81 13.25 33.68
CA VAL A 397 -3.75 12.44 33.06
C VAL A 397 -3.18 13.13 31.84
N LEU A 398 -1.86 13.26 31.79
CA LEU A 398 -1.15 13.86 30.68
C LEU A 398 -0.53 12.76 29.79
N HIS A 399 -0.99 12.61 28.55
CA HIS A 399 -0.58 11.52 27.63
C HIS A 399 -0.67 11.91 26.14
N TRP A 400 -0.17 11.04 25.25
CA TRP A 400 -0.15 11.22 23.78
C TRP A 400 -0.96 10.16 23.01
N TRP A 401 -1.74 9.33 23.71
CA TRP A 401 -2.65 8.34 23.13
C TRP A 401 -3.81 9.00 22.37
N LEU A 402 -3.52 9.51 21.18
CA LEU A 402 -4.41 10.34 20.35
C LEU A 402 -4.95 9.61 19.11
N SER A 403 -4.35 8.48 18.72
CA SER A 403 -4.87 7.67 17.61
C SER A 403 -6.21 7.03 18.00
N SER A 404 -7.04 6.66 17.01
CA SER A 404 -8.40 6.14 17.26
C SER A 404 -8.43 4.92 18.18
N SER A 405 -7.54 3.95 17.96
CA SER A 405 -7.41 2.74 18.79
C SER A 405 -6.94 3.05 20.21
N GLU A 406 -5.99 3.98 20.36
CA GLU A 406 -5.47 4.42 21.66
C GLU A 406 -6.48 5.24 22.45
N ALA A 407 -7.19 6.16 21.78
CA ALA A 407 -8.26 6.95 22.37
C ALA A 407 -9.42 6.06 22.83
N ARG A 408 -9.73 4.99 22.08
CA ARG A 408 -10.70 3.98 22.50
C ARG A 408 -10.25 3.22 23.75
N ALA A 409 -8.98 2.80 23.82
CA ALA A 409 -8.44 2.15 25.01
C ALA A 409 -8.56 3.05 26.26
N VAL A 410 -8.22 4.34 26.13
CA VAL A 410 -8.40 5.34 27.20
C VAL A 410 -9.87 5.52 27.57
N SER A 411 -10.77 5.63 26.58
CA SER A 411 -12.21 5.81 26.79
C SER A 411 -12.84 4.68 27.61
N GLU A 412 -12.42 3.44 27.38
CA GLU A 412 -12.91 2.27 28.12
C GLU A 412 -12.44 2.28 29.57
N VAL A 413 -11.20 2.72 29.83
CA VAL A 413 -10.71 2.93 31.21
C VAL A 413 -11.48 4.08 31.88
N LYS A 414 -11.72 5.19 31.16
CA LYS A 414 -12.56 6.31 31.64
C LYS A 414 -13.97 5.80 32.00
N ALA A 415 -14.55 4.90 31.21
CA ALA A 415 -15.87 4.34 31.47
C ALA A 415 -15.91 3.49 32.76
N LEU A 416 -14.88 2.66 33.00
CA LEU A 416 -14.76 1.90 34.26
C LEU A 416 -14.59 2.82 35.48
N LEU A 417 -13.77 3.85 35.33
CA LEU A 417 -13.51 4.83 36.38
C LEU A 417 -14.78 5.64 36.73
N ASN A 418 -15.56 6.03 35.72
CA ASN A 418 -16.85 6.70 35.89
C ASN A 418 -17.85 5.85 36.68
N LYS A 419 -17.85 4.52 36.51
CA LYS A 419 -18.69 3.61 37.31
C LYS A 419 -18.31 3.60 38.78
N GLN A 420 -17.06 3.92 39.11
CA GLN A 420 -16.56 4.06 40.49
C GLN A 420 -16.81 5.47 41.06
N GLY A 421 -17.40 6.38 40.29
CA GLY A 421 -17.68 7.76 40.70
C GLY A 421 -16.54 8.75 40.43
N HIS A 422 -15.41 8.27 39.92
CA HIS A 422 -14.23 9.05 39.58
C HIS A 422 -14.25 9.46 38.10
N HIS A 423 -13.65 10.59 37.79
CA HIS A 423 -13.69 11.20 36.46
C HIS A 423 -12.29 11.62 36.05
N TRP A 424 -11.85 11.07 34.92
CA TRP A 424 -10.58 11.39 34.29
C TRP A 424 -10.78 12.50 33.26
N MET A 425 -9.95 13.54 33.34
CA MET A 425 -9.75 14.52 32.27
C MET A 425 -8.33 14.44 31.69
N ASP A 426 -8.22 14.56 30.36
CA ASP A 426 -6.93 14.61 29.68
C ASP A 426 -6.30 15.99 29.90
N ALA A 427 -5.06 16.02 30.37
CA ALA A 427 -4.35 17.25 30.64
C ALA A 427 -4.02 17.97 29.32
N ARG A 428 -4.45 19.22 29.21
CA ARG A 428 -4.21 20.03 28.00
C ARG A 428 -2.76 20.50 27.91
N SER A 429 -2.26 20.59 26.69
CA SER A 429 -1.06 21.35 26.34
C SER A 429 -1.43 22.53 25.45
N SER A 430 -0.70 23.63 25.60
CA SER A 430 -0.78 24.83 24.76
C SER A 430 -0.08 24.65 23.39
N GLY A 431 0.18 23.42 22.96
CA GLY A 431 0.83 23.07 21.69
C GLY A 431 0.76 21.55 21.38
N GLU A 432 1.38 21.13 20.26
CA GLU A 432 1.33 19.73 19.76
C GLU A 432 1.91 18.68 20.73
N ASN A 433 2.80 19.08 21.64
CA ASN A 433 3.41 18.17 22.61
C ASN A 433 2.73 18.29 24.00
N PRO A 434 1.94 17.29 24.45
CA PRO A 434 1.29 17.29 25.75
C PRO A 434 2.28 17.48 26.91
N MET A 435 3.49 16.93 26.78
CA MET A 435 4.52 16.89 27.83
C MET A 435 5.27 18.21 28.01
N ALA A 436 5.16 19.15 27.07
CA ALA A 436 5.95 20.39 27.09
C ALA A 436 5.68 21.26 28.33
N SER A 437 4.45 21.23 28.85
CA SER A 437 4.04 22.03 30.02
C SER A 437 4.33 21.34 31.36
N LEU A 438 4.60 20.03 31.37
CA LEU A 438 4.60 19.21 32.57
C LEU A 438 5.60 19.72 33.62
N LYS A 439 6.84 20.00 33.22
CA LYS A 439 7.88 20.47 34.13
C LYS A 439 7.50 21.77 34.82
N THR A 440 7.04 22.77 34.06
CA THR A 440 6.59 24.06 34.59
C THR A 440 5.42 23.91 35.53
N ARG A 441 4.45 23.05 35.19
CA ARG A 441 3.26 22.78 36.04
C ARG A 441 3.63 22.15 37.38
N VAL A 442 4.50 21.15 37.36
CA VAL A 442 4.97 20.46 38.57
C VAL A 442 5.74 21.43 39.48
N GLN A 443 6.62 22.25 38.90
CA GLN A 443 7.37 23.28 39.64
C GLN A 443 6.46 24.36 40.25
N ALA A 444 5.33 24.67 39.60
CA ALA A 444 4.31 25.58 40.11
C ALA A 444 3.39 24.95 41.18
N GLY A 445 3.61 23.69 41.57
CA GLY A 445 2.76 22.97 42.53
C GLY A 445 1.39 22.56 41.97
N ASN A 446 1.23 22.56 40.64
CA ASN A 446 0.00 22.19 39.93
C ASN A 446 0.19 20.94 39.05
N SER A 447 0.79 19.90 39.65
CA SER A 447 1.04 18.61 39.01
C SER A 447 -0.27 17.93 38.59
N PRO A 448 -0.32 17.25 37.43
CA PRO A 448 -1.45 16.36 37.10
C PRO A 448 -1.49 15.18 38.09
N THR A 449 -2.54 14.37 38.05
CA THR A 449 -2.61 13.10 38.81
C THR A 449 -1.58 12.10 38.31
N ALA A 450 -1.46 11.99 36.99
CA ALA A 450 -0.54 11.08 36.32
C ALA A 450 0.00 11.68 35.01
N ALA A 451 1.17 11.22 34.57
CA ALA A 451 1.64 11.46 33.21
C ALA A 451 2.24 10.19 32.59
N ALA A 452 2.08 10.04 31.28
CA ALA A 452 2.67 8.95 30.50
C ALA A 452 4.20 9.07 30.45
N ILE A 453 4.86 8.62 31.50
CA ILE A 453 6.31 8.61 31.64
C ILE A 453 6.71 7.19 32.01
N GLY A 454 7.52 6.59 31.15
CA GLY A 454 8.02 5.22 31.30
C GLY A 454 9.54 5.14 31.31
N GLY A 455 10.04 3.92 31.55
CA GLY A 455 11.45 3.58 31.48
C GLY A 455 12.32 4.32 32.49
N VAL A 456 13.58 4.56 32.10
CA VAL A 456 14.59 5.24 32.93
C VAL A 456 14.22 6.68 33.33
N LYS A 457 13.21 7.27 32.70
CA LYS A 457 12.77 8.65 32.94
C LYS A 457 11.97 8.81 34.24
N ILE A 458 11.34 7.74 34.71
CA ILE A 458 10.61 7.71 35.99
C ILE A 458 11.54 8.17 37.13
N GLN A 459 12.80 7.74 37.09
CA GLN A 459 13.80 8.02 38.13
C GLN A 459 14.14 9.51 38.24
N ASN A 460 14.02 10.30 37.17
CA ASN A 460 14.27 11.74 37.24
C ASN A 460 13.21 12.45 38.08
N TRP A 461 11.94 12.11 37.86
CA TRP A 461 10.83 12.68 38.61
C TRP A 461 10.77 12.19 40.05
N ALA A 462 11.17 10.94 40.29
CA ALA A 462 11.30 10.41 41.64
C ALA A 462 12.38 11.14 42.43
N ARG A 463 13.55 11.42 41.83
CA ARG A 463 14.64 12.21 42.44
C ARG A 463 14.22 13.64 42.78
N ASP A 464 13.36 14.25 41.96
CA ASP A 464 12.78 15.56 42.24
C ASP A 464 11.77 15.54 43.41
N GLY A 465 11.45 14.35 43.94
CA GLY A 465 10.59 14.19 45.12
C GLY A 465 9.11 14.47 44.87
N VAL A 466 8.67 14.46 43.61
CA VAL A 466 7.31 14.85 43.20
C VAL A 466 6.38 13.67 42.94
N CYS A 467 6.90 12.44 42.88
CA CYS A 467 6.11 11.23 42.66
C CYS A 467 5.33 10.76 43.89
N ALA A 468 4.14 10.21 43.68
CA ALA A 468 3.32 9.60 44.71
C ALA A 468 3.93 8.27 45.20
N ASP A 469 3.68 7.91 46.47
CA ASP A 469 4.10 6.63 47.03
C ASP A 469 2.95 5.63 46.94
N LEU A 470 3.10 4.63 46.07
CA LEU A 470 2.10 3.61 45.77
C LEU A 470 2.37 2.30 46.50
N THR A 471 3.39 2.25 47.37
CA THR A 471 3.91 1.00 47.95
C THR A 471 2.87 0.24 48.77
N GLU A 472 2.00 0.97 49.47
CA GLU A 472 0.90 0.35 50.21
C GLU A 472 -0.09 -0.36 49.29
N ILE A 473 -0.52 0.28 48.20
CA ILE A 473 -1.43 -0.31 47.20
C ILE A 473 -0.77 -1.50 46.51
N ALA A 474 0.51 -1.36 46.15
CA ALA A 474 1.28 -2.43 45.53
C ALA A 474 1.37 -3.67 46.43
N ARG A 475 1.53 -3.48 47.75
CA ARG A 475 1.49 -4.54 48.74
C ARG A 475 0.09 -5.15 48.90
N GLU A 476 -0.96 -4.33 48.96
CA GLU A 476 -2.37 -4.77 49.03
C GLU A 476 -2.75 -5.66 47.84
N GLN A 477 -2.37 -5.26 46.63
CA GLN A 477 -2.69 -5.96 45.38
C GLN A 477 -1.63 -6.99 44.95
N GLY A 478 -0.56 -7.15 45.72
CA GLY A 478 0.49 -8.14 45.49
C GLY A 478 1.27 -7.96 44.19
N TRP A 479 1.60 -6.72 43.81
CA TRP A 479 2.20 -6.39 42.50
C TRP A 479 3.45 -7.22 42.17
N SER A 480 4.35 -7.41 43.13
CA SER A 480 5.59 -8.19 42.95
C SER A 480 5.38 -9.67 42.59
N ARG A 481 4.15 -10.21 42.76
CA ARG A 481 3.80 -11.59 42.36
C ARG A 481 3.18 -11.68 40.98
N VAL A 482 2.58 -10.59 40.50
CA VAL A 482 1.78 -10.56 39.27
C VAL A 482 2.49 -9.79 38.14
N LEU A 483 3.48 -8.97 38.48
CA LEU A 483 4.34 -8.29 37.52
C LEU A 483 5.61 -9.11 37.23
N PRO A 484 6.06 -9.14 35.97
CA PRO A 484 7.41 -9.57 35.62
C PRO A 484 8.46 -8.73 36.36
N ALA A 485 9.58 -9.35 36.76
CA ALA A 485 10.64 -8.68 37.54
C ALA A 485 11.14 -7.37 36.92
N VAL A 486 11.22 -7.31 35.57
CA VAL A 486 11.64 -6.09 34.86
C VAL A 486 10.65 -4.94 35.05
N PHE A 487 9.35 -5.20 35.06
CA PHE A 487 8.35 -4.16 35.31
C PHE A 487 8.28 -3.81 36.79
N ASP A 488 8.35 -4.82 37.66
CA ASP A 488 8.37 -4.61 39.10
C ASP A 488 9.49 -3.65 39.51
N GLN A 489 10.70 -3.83 38.97
CA GLN A 489 11.84 -2.95 39.24
C GLN A 489 11.70 -1.57 38.58
N MET A 490 11.25 -1.52 37.32
CA MET A 490 11.22 -0.28 36.53
C MET A 490 10.28 0.79 37.10
N ILE A 491 9.17 0.37 37.71
CA ILE A 491 8.16 1.28 38.28
C ILE A 491 8.49 1.71 39.72
N GLN A 492 9.59 1.21 40.28
CA GLN A 492 10.08 1.57 41.60
C GLN A 492 11.20 2.62 41.52
N ALA A 493 11.25 3.51 42.50
CA ALA A 493 12.36 4.42 42.73
C ALA A 493 12.69 4.44 44.24
N ASP A 494 13.95 4.26 44.59
CA ASP A 494 14.43 4.14 45.98
C ASP A 494 13.61 3.14 46.83
N GLY A 495 13.22 2.01 46.22
CA GLY A 495 12.43 0.95 46.86
C GLY A 495 10.93 1.27 47.05
N LYS A 496 10.43 2.36 46.46
CA LYS A 496 9.02 2.77 46.49
C LYS A 496 8.39 2.63 45.13
N TYR A 497 7.16 2.12 45.06
CA TYR A 497 6.38 2.13 43.82
C TYR A 497 5.90 3.54 43.50
N VAL A 498 6.19 4.04 42.31
CA VAL A 498 5.89 5.43 41.89
C VAL A 498 5.12 5.51 40.56
N ALA A 499 4.99 4.40 39.85
CA ALA A 499 4.34 4.35 38.55
C ALA A 499 3.51 3.07 38.38
N VAL A 500 2.62 3.08 37.38
CA VAL A 500 1.73 1.97 37.02
C VAL A 500 1.95 1.57 35.57
N PRO A 501 2.33 0.30 35.28
CA PRO A 501 2.42 -0.19 33.91
C PRO A 501 1.03 -0.60 33.41
N LEU A 502 0.61 -0.08 32.26
CA LEU A 502 -0.70 -0.36 31.66
C LEU A 502 -0.68 -1.57 30.75
N GLY A 503 0.46 -1.86 30.14
CA GLY A 503 0.60 -2.89 29.13
C GLY A 503 1.96 -2.82 28.46
N THR A 504 2.24 -3.77 27.57
CA THR A 504 3.49 -3.77 26.82
C THR A 504 3.31 -4.17 25.36
N ALA A 505 3.94 -3.35 24.52
CA ALA A 505 4.12 -3.57 23.10
C ALA A 505 5.42 -4.33 22.85
N ARG A 506 5.42 -5.24 21.88
CA ARG A 506 6.63 -5.84 21.31
C ARG A 506 7.12 -4.99 20.14
N THR A 507 8.40 -4.63 20.11
CA THR A 507 8.95 -3.76 19.05
C THR A 507 9.69 -4.54 17.96
N ASN A 508 10.17 -5.75 18.25
CA ASN A 508 10.95 -6.57 17.32
C ASN A 508 10.11 -7.58 16.53
N MET A 509 9.09 -7.10 15.83
CA MET A 509 8.17 -7.91 15.02
C MET A 509 8.34 -7.66 13.52
N LEU A 510 8.18 -8.73 12.74
CA LEU A 510 7.98 -8.75 11.30
C LEU A 510 6.51 -9.03 11.01
N TRP A 511 5.84 -8.04 10.44
CA TRP A 511 4.47 -8.10 9.92
C TRP A 511 4.52 -8.55 8.47
N VAL A 512 3.86 -9.65 8.12
CA VAL A 512 4.12 -10.37 6.86
C VAL A 512 2.82 -10.57 6.08
N ASN A 513 2.84 -10.29 4.79
CA ASN A 513 1.72 -10.61 3.91
C ASN A 513 1.65 -12.14 3.67
N ALA A 514 0.60 -12.79 4.16
CA ALA A 514 0.46 -14.25 4.13
C ALA A 514 0.38 -14.79 2.69
N GLN A 515 -0.26 -14.05 1.79
CA GLN A 515 -0.44 -14.48 0.40
C GLN A 515 0.90 -14.52 -0.35
N ILE A 516 1.76 -13.52 -0.14
CA ILE A 516 3.09 -13.46 -0.76
C ILE A 516 3.97 -14.63 -0.28
N VAL A 517 4.02 -14.87 1.02
CA VAL A 517 4.88 -15.93 1.58
C VAL A 517 4.37 -17.32 1.27
N ASN A 518 3.06 -17.53 1.24
CA ASN A 518 2.46 -18.80 0.82
C ASN A 518 2.73 -19.08 -0.67
N ARG A 519 2.56 -18.07 -1.54
CA ARG A 519 2.83 -18.18 -2.98
C ARG A 519 4.27 -18.55 -3.28
N LEU A 520 5.22 -18.02 -2.50
CA LEU A 520 6.65 -18.22 -2.68
C LEU A 520 7.24 -19.30 -1.76
N ASN A 521 6.40 -20.00 -0.98
CA ASN A 521 6.79 -21.03 0.00
C ASN A 521 7.93 -20.56 0.94
N LEU A 522 7.79 -19.33 1.45
CA LEU A 522 8.76 -18.72 2.36
C LEU A 522 8.45 -19.12 3.81
N ARG A 523 9.51 -19.22 4.63
CA ARG A 523 9.43 -19.57 6.06
C ARG A 523 10.00 -18.44 6.91
N PRO A 524 9.63 -18.32 8.20
CA PRO A 524 10.21 -17.33 9.10
C PRO A 524 11.75 -17.40 9.09
N PRO A 525 12.47 -16.27 8.95
CA PRO A 525 13.93 -16.28 8.93
C PRO A 525 14.46 -16.48 10.35
N THR A 526 15.41 -17.41 10.53
CA THR A 526 16.01 -17.70 11.85
C THR A 526 17.25 -16.84 12.13
N SER A 527 17.86 -16.28 11.07
CA SER A 527 18.98 -15.35 11.14
C SER A 527 18.79 -14.19 10.15
N TRP A 528 19.59 -13.12 10.31
CA TRP A 528 19.61 -12.04 9.33
C TRP A 528 20.14 -12.48 7.97
N ASP A 529 21.01 -13.49 7.91
CA ASP A 529 21.44 -14.06 6.63
C ASP A 529 20.31 -14.84 5.93
N ASP A 530 19.51 -15.61 6.68
CA ASP A 530 18.29 -16.23 6.14
C ASP A 530 17.30 -15.18 5.63
N PHE A 531 17.18 -14.06 6.36
CA PHE A 531 16.36 -12.93 5.93
C PHE A 531 16.83 -12.39 4.58
N PHE A 532 18.13 -12.21 4.35
CA PHE A 532 18.62 -11.73 3.05
C PHE A 532 18.43 -12.76 1.93
N VAL A 533 18.58 -14.06 2.21
CA VAL A 533 18.24 -15.11 1.23
C VAL A 533 16.75 -15.02 0.83
N MET A 534 15.87 -14.76 1.78
CA MET A 534 14.46 -14.52 1.52
C MET A 534 14.22 -13.22 0.74
N ALA A 535 14.90 -12.13 1.13
CA ALA A 535 14.79 -10.83 0.50
C ALA A 535 15.26 -10.87 -0.98
N ASP A 536 16.31 -11.65 -1.28
CA ASP A 536 16.78 -11.88 -2.64
C ASP A 536 15.72 -12.62 -3.49
N LYS A 537 15.07 -13.65 -2.94
CA LYS A 537 13.96 -14.34 -3.62
C LYS A 537 12.78 -13.41 -3.90
N LEU A 538 12.42 -12.56 -2.94
CA LEU A 538 11.36 -11.56 -3.10
C LEU A 538 11.70 -10.53 -4.17
N LYS A 539 12.95 -10.04 -4.15
CA LYS A 539 13.46 -9.10 -5.15
C LYS A 539 13.45 -9.70 -6.56
N GLN A 540 13.84 -10.96 -6.71
CA GLN A 540 13.76 -11.69 -7.99
C GLN A 540 12.31 -11.84 -8.49
N ALA A 541 11.34 -11.91 -7.58
CA ALA A 541 9.92 -11.92 -7.91
C ALA A 541 9.33 -10.51 -8.15
N GLY A 542 10.15 -9.44 -8.14
CA GLY A 542 9.71 -8.06 -8.33
C GLY A 542 8.98 -7.46 -7.12
N ILE A 543 9.14 -8.05 -5.93
CA ILE A 543 8.45 -7.64 -4.71
C ILE A 543 9.47 -7.05 -3.72
N PRO A 544 9.30 -5.80 -3.27
CA PRO A 544 10.08 -5.26 -2.16
C PRO A 544 9.96 -6.15 -0.92
N ALA A 545 11.09 -6.47 -0.29
CA ALA A 545 11.07 -7.36 0.87
C ALA A 545 10.49 -6.65 2.10
N LEU A 546 10.78 -5.35 2.26
CA LEU A 546 10.34 -4.55 3.40
C LEU A 546 9.59 -3.29 2.96
N ALA A 547 8.41 -3.06 3.51
CA ALA A 547 7.84 -1.72 3.58
C ALA A 547 8.58 -0.94 4.67
N HIS A 548 9.07 0.24 4.32
CA HIS A 548 9.79 1.10 5.25
C HIS A 548 9.51 2.58 4.96
N SER A 549 9.80 3.42 5.95
CA SER A 549 9.80 4.87 5.87
C SER A 549 11.12 5.43 6.39
N GLU A 550 11.60 6.49 5.76
CA GLU A 550 12.86 7.13 6.16
C GLU A 550 12.73 8.09 7.37
N GLN A 551 11.61 8.07 8.12
CA GLN A 551 11.49 8.78 9.39
C GLN A 551 12.49 8.22 10.43
N SER A 552 13.26 9.09 11.08
CA SER A 552 14.38 8.69 11.95
C SER A 552 14.02 7.67 13.04
N TRP A 553 12.84 7.79 13.65
CA TRP A 553 12.40 6.85 14.68
C TRP A 553 12.07 5.47 14.10
N GLN A 554 11.56 5.38 12.86
CA GLN A 554 11.28 4.10 12.20
C GLN A 554 12.58 3.40 11.77
N VAL A 555 13.55 4.16 11.25
CA VAL A 555 14.90 3.65 10.97
C VAL A 555 15.54 3.11 12.26
N ALA A 556 15.36 3.83 13.38
CA ALA A 556 15.83 3.39 14.69
C ALA A 556 15.14 2.11 15.18
N THR A 557 13.83 1.95 14.96
CA THR A 557 13.09 0.70 15.28
C THR A 557 13.66 -0.50 14.51
N VAL A 558 13.96 -0.32 13.22
CA VAL A 558 14.61 -1.37 12.41
C VAL A 558 16.01 -1.67 12.96
N PHE A 559 16.79 -0.63 13.23
CA PHE A 559 18.14 -0.79 13.75
C PHE A 559 18.19 -1.50 15.11
N GLU A 560 17.29 -1.18 16.04
CA GLU A 560 17.28 -1.82 17.35
C GLU A 560 17.00 -3.32 17.25
N ALA A 561 16.11 -3.73 16.34
CA ALA A 561 15.79 -5.14 16.13
C ALA A 561 16.95 -5.90 15.51
N ILE A 562 17.71 -5.28 14.59
CA ILE A 562 18.95 -5.83 14.04
C ILE A 562 20.00 -6.00 15.14
N ALA A 563 20.24 -4.94 15.91
CA ALA A 563 21.26 -4.93 16.96
C ALA A 563 20.95 -5.98 18.04
N LEU A 564 19.67 -6.12 18.43
CA LEU A 564 19.22 -7.18 19.32
C LEU A 564 19.44 -8.56 18.70
N GLY A 565 18.98 -8.75 17.47
CA GLY A 565 19.02 -10.04 16.78
C GLY A 565 20.42 -10.60 16.54
N GLN A 566 21.40 -9.73 16.31
CA GLN A 566 22.79 -10.13 16.07
C GLN A 566 23.66 -10.13 17.33
N GLY A 567 23.40 -9.20 18.24
CA GLY A 567 24.23 -9.01 19.43
C GLY A 567 23.78 -9.86 20.63
N GLY A 568 22.49 -10.18 20.70
CA GLY A 568 21.81 -10.79 21.84
C GLY A 568 21.46 -9.77 22.93
N ALA A 569 20.60 -10.17 23.87
CA ALA A 569 20.14 -9.32 24.97
C ALA A 569 21.26 -8.69 25.81
N ASP A 570 22.37 -9.40 26.07
CA ASP A 570 23.48 -8.88 26.89
C ASP A 570 24.22 -7.74 26.20
N PHE A 571 24.53 -7.89 24.91
CA PHE A 571 25.10 -6.81 24.11
C PHE A 571 24.14 -5.62 24.04
N TYR A 572 22.85 -5.89 23.81
CA TYR A 572 21.85 -4.84 23.71
C TYR A 572 21.76 -4.03 25.01
N ARG A 573 21.70 -4.70 26.18
CA ARG A 573 21.68 -4.03 27.49
C ARG A 573 22.97 -3.22 27.73
N ALA A 574 24.13 -3.79 27.41
CA ALA A 574 25.40 -3.06 27.54
C ALA A 574 25.42 -1.79 26.66
N ALA A 575 25.06 -1.91 25.39
CA ALA A 575 25.08 -0.79 24.45
C ALA A 575 24.01 0.26 24.74
N PHE A 576 22.76 -0.15 24.96
CA PHE A 576 21.61 0.76 24.93
C PHE A 576 20.96 1.02 26.29
N SER A 577 21.28 0.25 27.33
CA SER A 577 20.81 0.54 28.69
C SER A 577 21.94 1.06 29.59
N GLN A 578 23.14 0.52 29.44
CA GLN A 578 24.32 0.92 30.22
C GLN A 578 25.20 1.94 29.51
N LEU A 579 24.95 2.20 28.22
CA LEU A 579 25.71 3.13 27.39
C LEU A 579 27.22 2.81 27.34
N ASP A 580 27.55 1.51 27.40
CA ASP A 580 28.93 1.03 27.40
C ASP A 580 29.64 1.38 26.09
N GLN A 581 30.76 2.07 26.22
CA GLN A 581 31.51 2.59 25.08
C GLN A 581 32.13 1.48 24.23
N GLY A 582 32.58 0.39 24.86
CA GLY A 582 33.14 -0.75 24.13
C GLY A 582 32.08 -1.44 23.27
N SER A 583 30.86 -1.55 23.76
CA SER A 583 29.73 -2.12 23.04
C SER A 583 29.22 -1.19 21.94
N LEU A 584 29.10 0.11 22.20
CA LEU A 584 28.64 1.12 21.22
C LEU A 584 29.63 1.33 20.06
N THR A 585 30.92 1.11 20.28
CA THR A 585 31.97 1.31 19.25
C THR A 585 32.57 -0.01 18.73
N GLY A 586 32.15 -1.14 19.28
CA GLY A 586 32.73 -2.45 19.02
C GLY A 586 32.20 -3.16 17.78
N ALA A 587 32.80 -4.33 17.48
CA ALA A 587 32.52 -5.10 16.27
C ALA A 587 31.05 -5.52 16.10
N LYS A 588 30.36 -5.86 17.19
CA LYS A 588 28.92 -6.22 17.14
C LYS A 588 28.05 -5.05 16.68
N MET A 589 28.36 -3.82 17.14
CA MET A 589 27.63 -2.62 16.71
C MET A 589 27.90 -2.29 15.25
N ILE A 590 29.16 -2.37 14.83
CA ILE A 590 29.57 -2.16 13.44
C ILE A 590 28.82 -3.14 12.52
N LYS A 591 28.76 -4.42 12.87
CA LYS A 591 28.04 -5.44 12.10
C LYS A 591 26.52 -5.15 12.01
N ALA A 592 25.92 -4.68 13.10
CA ALA A 592 24.51 -4.28 13.10
C ALA A 592 24.25 -3.09 12.17
N LEU A 593 25.14 -2.09 12.16
CA LEU A 593 25.06 -0.94 11.25
C LEU A 593 25.25 -1.37 9.79
N GLU A 594 26.23 -2.21 9.49
CA GLU A 594 26.43 -2.77 8.14
C GLU A 594 25.18 -3.51 7.65
N THR A 595 24.54 -4.28 8.55
CA THR A 595 23.29 -4.98 8.25
C THR A 595 22.15 -4.01 7.96
N LEU A 596 22.02 -2.94 8.75
CA LEU A 596 21.03 -1.89 8.49
C LEU A 596 21.24 -1.30 7.08
N LYS A 597 22.48 -0.95 6.71
CA LYS A 597 22.76 -0.43 5.36
C LYS A 597 22.42 -1.45 4.27
N ARG A 598 22.71 -2.73 4.49
CA ARG A 598 22.42 -3.83 3.55
C ARG A 598 20.91 -3.98 3.26
N LEU A 599 20.02 -3.51 4.13
CA LEU A 599 18.57 -3.54 3.88
C LEU A 599 18.09 -2.53 2.84
N LYS A 600 18.82 -1.43 2.62
CA LYS A 600 18.38 -0.31 1.77
C LYS A 600 17.95 -0.71 0.34
N PRO A 601 18.61 -1.67 -0.35
CA PRO A 601 18.18 -2.13 -1.67
C PRO A 601 16.94 -3.04 -1.70
N TYR A 602 16.36 -3.38 -0.54
CA TYR A 602 15.23 -4.29 -0.39
C TYR A 602 13.98 -3.62 0.18
N VAL A 603 14.06 -2.34 0.54
CA VAL A 603 12.91 -1.58 1.04
C VAL A 603 12.12 -0.93 -0.10
N THR A 604 10.84 -0.67 0.13
CA THR A 604 10.00 0.18 -0.74
C THR A 604 10.61 1.59 -0.90
N PRO A 605 10.56 2.19 -2.11
CA PRO A 605 10.93 3.59 -2.29
C PRO A 605 10.09 4.54 -1.43
N ASP A 606 10.71 5.50 -0.77
CA ASP A 606 10.04 6.53 0.03
C ASP A 606 10.66 7.91 -0.21
N PRO A 607 10.09 8.73 -1.11
CA PRO A 607 10.66 10.02 -1.45
C PRO A 607 10.39 11.14 -0.42
N VAL A 608 9.53 10.92 0.60
CA VAL A 608 9.04 12.01 1.48
C VAL A 608 9.01 11.65 2.97
N GLY A 609 9.48 10.48 3.40
CA GLY A 609 9.46 10.12 4.82
C GLY A 609 8.04 9.87 5.32
N ARG A 610 7.32 8.98 4.65
CA ARG A 610 5.89 8.69 4.89
C ARG A 610 5.60 8.13 6.28
N ASP A 611 4.36 8.24 6.75
CA ASP A 611 3.98 7.70 8.06
C ASP A 611 4.01 6.16 8.12
N TRP A 612 4.23 5.60 9.31
CA TRP A 612 4.42 4.16 9.55
C TRP A 612 3.21 3.31 9.14
N ASN A 613 2.00 3.86 9.25
CA ASN A 613 0.75 3.22 8.85
C ASN A 613 0.67 3.07 7.33
N LEU A 614 1.23 4.00 6.55
CA LEU A 614 1.32 3.88 5.09
C LEU A 614 2.28 2.76 4.66
N ALA A 615 3.38 2.55 5.40
CA ALA A 615 4.24 1.38 5.20
C ALA A 615 3.50 0.08 5.59
N THR A 616 2.67 0.10 6.64
CA THR A 616 1.81 -1.04 6.99
C THR A 616 0.81 -1.36 5.87
N ALA A 617 0.21 -0.32 5.25
CA ALA A 617 -0.69 -0.46 4.12
C ALA A 617 -0.03 -1.11 2.89
N ASP A 618 1.28 -0.92 2.67
CA ASP A 618 1.98 -1.63 1.59
C ASP A 618 2.02 -3.13 1.81
N VAL A 619 2.20 -3.58 3.05
CA VAL A 619 2.16 -5.00 3.38
C VAL A 619 0.74 -5.53 3.21
N ILE A 620 -0.27 -4.80 3.73
CA ILE A 620 -1.69 -5.15 3.60
C ILE A 620 -2.09 -5.33 2.12
N ASN A 621 -1.63 -4.43 1.25
CA ASN A 621 -1.97 -4.41 -0.17
C ASN A 621 -1.02 -5.23 -1.05
N GLY A 622 -0.04 -5.92 -0.46
CA GLY A 622 0.91 -6.76 -1.19
C GLY A 622 1.91 -5.99 -2.05
N ARG A 623 2.09 -4.69 -1.81
CA ARG A 623 3.15 -3.86 -2.43
C ARG A 623 4.53 -4.11 -1.81
N ALA A 624 4.57 -4.70 -0.62
CA ALA A 624 5.76 -5.24 0.01
C ALA A 624 5.43 -6.55 0.73
N ALA A 625 6.43 -7.40 0.93
CA ALA A 625 6.23 -8.69 1.58
C ALA A 625 6.10 -8.57 3.11
N MET A 626 6.89 -7.70 3.72
CA MET A 626 7.03 -7.62 5.17
C MET A 626 7.20 -6.17 5.64
N GLN A 627 7.03 -5.91 6.93
CA GLN A 627 7.42 -4.68 7.60
C GLN A 627 8.00 -5.03 8.97
N LEU A 628 9.11 -4.40 9.33
CA LEU A 628 9.64 -4.48 10.70
C LEU A 628 9.10 -3.29 11.49
N MET A 629 8.21 -3.57 12.43
CA MET A 629 7.54 -2.55 13.25
C MET A 629 7.01 -3.18 14.54
N GLY A 630 6.77 -2.35 15.55
CA GLY A 630 6.09 -2.81 16.75
C GLY A 630 4.65 -3.22 16.51
N ASP A 631 4.03 -3.76 17.55
CA ASP A 631 2.74 -4.43 17.44
C ASP A 631 1.50 -3.56 17.42
N TRP A 632 1.68 -2.24 17.57
CA TRP A 632 0.69 -1.26 17.17
C TRP A 632 0.31 -1.39 15.68
N SER A 633 1.18 -1.91 14.80
CA SER A 633 0.84 -2.20 13.40
C SER A 633 -0.33 -3.17 13.23
N LYS A 634 -0.60 -4.03 14.22
CA LYS A 634 -1.73 -4.96 14.20
C LYS A 634 -3.07 -4.25 13.98
N ALA A 635 -3.25 -3.07 14.61
CA ALA A 635 -4.49 -2.33 14.54
C ALA A 635 -4.86 -1.94 13.10
N GLU A 636 -3.86 -1.61 12.26
CA GLU A 636 -4.07 -1.26 10.85
C GLU A 636 -4.57 -2.47 10.04
N PHE A 637 -4.01 -3.67 10.29
CA PHE A 637 -4.50 -4.90 9.64
C PHE A 637 -5.95 -5.19 10.03
N VAL A 638 -6.27 -5.07 11.32
CA VAL A 638 -7.63 -5.30 11.84
C VAL A 638 -8.61 -4.28 11.27
N GLN A 639 -8.23 -3.00 11.23
CA GLN A 639 -9.06 -1.92 10.65
C GLN A 639 -9.29 -2.13 9.16
N ALA A 640 -8.32 -2.67 8.43
CA ALA A 640 -8.45 -3.07 7.03
C ALA A 640 -9.24 -4.39 6.81
N GLY A 641 -9.82 -4.97 7.87
CA GLY A 641 -10.60 -6.20 7.82
C GLY A 641 -9.77 -7.45 7.51
N LYS A 642 -8.46 -7.44 7.84
CA LYS A 642 -7.55 -8.56 7.60
C LYS A 642 -7.48 -9.50 8.80
N GLU A 643 -7.39 -10.78 8.53
CA GLU A 643 -7.34 -11.85 9.54
C GLU A 643 -5.92 -12.43 9.66
N GLN A 644 -5.43 -12.59 10.90
CA GLN A 644 -4.16 -13.27 11.17
C GLN A 644 -4.22 -14.72 10.70
N GLY A 645 -3.13 -15.24 10.15
CA GLY A 645 -3.02 -16.60 9.62
C GLY A 645 -3.53 -16.74 8.19
N ARG A 646 -4.54 -15.94 7.81
CA ARG A 646 -5.12 -15.93 6.46
C ARG A 646 -4.53 -14.84 5.58
N ASP A 647 -4.55 -13.59 6.04
CA ASP A 647 -4.13 -12.41 5.27
C ASP A 647 -2.74 -11.93 5.66
N TYR A 648 -2.40 -12.04 6.95
CA TYR A 648 -1.07 -11.67 7.46
C TYR A 648 -0.54 -12.67 8.50
N LEU A 649 0.78 -12.71 8.66
CA LEU A 649 1.48 -13.47 9.69
C LEU A 649 2.30 -12.53 10.56
N CYS A 650 2.53 -12.95 11.81
CA CYS A 650 3.32 -12.21 12.79
C CYS A 650 4.55 -13.04 13.12
N TRP A 651 5.71 -12.69 12.58
CA TRP A 651 6.98 -13.37 12.85
C TRP A 651 7.83 -12.51 13.77
N PRO A 652 8.55 -13.09 14.75
CA PRO A 652 9.58 -12.33 15.43
C PRO A 652 10.68 -11.93 14.44
N ALA A 653 11.29 -10.77 14.62
CA ALA A 653 12.53 -10.46 13.90
C ALA A 653 13.60 -11.53 14.19
N PRO A 654 14.55 -11.79 13.27
CA PRO A 654 15.59 -12.79 13.49
C PRO A 654 16.38 -12.51 14.78
N THR A 655 16.34 -13.47 15.72
CA THR A 655 17.01 -13.37 17.03
C THR A 655 17.62 -14.71 17.42
N GLN A 656 18.57 -14.71 18.37
CA GLN A 656 19.33 -15.91 18.72
C GLN A 656 18.62 -16.79 19.76
N SER A 657 17.93 -16.18 20.73
CA SER A 657 17.43 -16.88 21.93
C SER A 657 15.93 -16.68 22.19
N GLY A 658 15.20 -16.13 21.21
CA GLY A 658 13.84 -15.63 21.41
C GLY A 658 13.85 -14.30 22.17
N ASP A 659 14.82 -13.44 21.85
CA ASP A 659 14.97 -12.12 22.46
C ASP A 659 13.70 -11.27 22.22
N TYR A 660 13.29 -10.52 23.24
CA TYR A 660 12.05 -9.75 23.21
C TYR A 660 12.37 -8.30 23.59
N SER A 661 12.21 -7.39 22.63
CA SER A 661 12.31 -5.94 22.86
C SER A 661 10.92 -5.41 23.18
N PHE A 662 10.80 -4.71 24.31
CA PHE A 662 9.53 -4.23 24.80
C PHE A 662 9.47 -2.71 24.95
N ALA A 663 8.29 -2.15 24.70
CA ALA A 663 7.92 -0.80 25.08
C ALA A 663 6.73 -0.90 26.04
N ALA A 664 6.79 -0.28 27.21
CA ALA A 664 5.72 -0.35 28.20
C ALA A 664 5.01 0.99 28.32
N ASP A 665 3.71 0.99 28.10
CA ASP A 665 2.85 2.12 28.42
C ASP A 665 2.79 2.25 29.95
N THR A 666 3.29 3.37 30.48
CA THR A 666 3.46 3.55 31.93
C THR A 666 2.96 4.92 32.36
N LEU A 667 2.18 4.97 33.44
CA LEU A 667 1.74 6.20 34.08
C LEU A 667 2.53 6.43 35.36
N THR A 668 3.37 7.46 35.39
CA THR A 668 4.02 7.94 36.61
C THR A 668 3.03 8.80 37.40
N MET A 669 2.85 8.48 38.68
CA MET A 669 1.87 9.13 39.55
C MET A 669 2.52 10.28 40.32
N PHE A 670 1.89 11.45 40.37
CA PHE A 670 2.42 12.62 41.08
C PHE A 670 1.67 12.86 42.40
N LYS A 671 2.37 13.36 43.42
CA LYS A 671 1.79 13.65 44.74
C LYS A 671 0.58 14.58 44.62
N GLN A 672 -0.53 14.19 45.22
CA GLN A 672 -1.73 15.02 45.37
C GLN A 672 -1.79 15.57 46.79
N THR A 673 -1.96 16.89 46.92
CA THR A 673 -2.07 17.57 48.23
C THR A 673 -3.51 17.63 48.74
N ASP A 674 -4.49 17.57 47.84
CA ASP A 674 -5.91 17.52 48.19
C ASP A 674 -6.32 16.09 48.61
N PRO A 675 -6.95 15.89 49.78
CA PRO A 675 -7.32 14.56 50.27
C PRO A 675 -8.30 13.79 49.36
N LEU A 676 -9.22 14.47 48.68
CA LEU A 676 -10.18 13.84 47.77
C LEU A 676 -9.48 13.38 46.48
N ARG A 677 -8.60 14.22 45.92
CA ARG A 677 -7.77 13.86 44.76
C ARG A 677 -6.78 12.75 45.08
N HIS A 678 -6.22 12.74 46.29
CA HIS A 678 -5.39 11.65 46.76
C HIS A 678 -6.18 10.34 46.83
N ALA A 679 -7.40 10.34 47.39
CA ALA A 679 -8.27 9.18 47.39
C ALA A 679 -8.61 8.70 45.97
N ALA A 680 -9.01 9.62 45.08
CA ALA A 680 -9.29 9.31 43.67
C ALA A 680 -8.07 8.74 42.93
N GLN A 681 -6.87 9.27 43.18
CA GLN A 681 -5.63 8.72 42.63
C GLN A 681 -5.40 7.27 43.08
N ARG A 682 -5.69 6.94 44.35
CA ARG A 682 -5.53 5.57 44.86
C ARG A 682 -6.49 4.60 44.17
N ASP A 683 -7.75 4.99 44.00
CA ASP A 683 -8.75 4.14 43.34
C ASP A 683 -8.48 4.02 41.84
N PHE A 684 -8.01 5.09 41.20
CA PHE A 684 -7.48 5.05 39.83
C PHE A 684 -6.33 4.05 39.68
N VAL A 685 -5.31 4.13 40.55
CA VAL A 685 -4.17 3.18 40.55
C VAL A 685 -4.66 1.74 40.75
N ARG A 686 -5.62 1.52 41.66
CA ARG A 686 -6.20 0.19 41.89
C ARG A 686 -6.93 -0.35 40.66
N LEU A 687 -7.69 0.50 39.96
CA LEU A 687 -8.37 0.14 38.71
C LEU A 687 -7.35 -0.20 37.62
N LEU A 688 -6.36 0.66 37.39
CA LEU A 688 -5.34 0.44 36.35
C LEU A 688 -4.56 -0.87 36.55
N MET A 689 -4.34 -1.27 37.81
CA MET A 689 -3.70 -2.54 38.15
C MET A 689 -4.68 -3.68 38.41
N SER A 690 -5.99 -3.51 38.20
CA SER A 690 -6.94 -4.62 38.24
C SER A 690 -6.85 -5.48 36.97
N GLN A 691 -7.33 -6.73 37.02
CA GLN A 691 -7.41 -7.56 35.81
C GLN A 691 -8.34 -6.93 34.76
N GLU A 692 -9.47 -6.34 35.18
CA GLU A 692 -10.43 -5.69 34.28
C GLU A 692 -9.83 -4.45 33.61
N GLY A 693 -9.16 -3.58 34.38
CA GLY A 693 -8.50 -2.38 33.84
C GLY A 693 -7.37 -2.70 32.86
N GLN A 694 -6.57 -3.71 33.16
CA GLN A 694 -5.57 -4.23 32.22
C GLN A 694 -6.22 -4.87 31.00
N GLU A 695 -7.32 -5.61 31.16
CA GLU A 695 -7.99 -6.25 30.04
C GLU A 695 -8.52 -5.21 29.03
N VAL A 696 -9.34 -4.26 29.49
CA VAL A 696 -10.00 -3.29 28.60
C VAL A 696 -9.01 -2.38 27.89
N PHE A 697 -7.94 -1.96 28.56
CA PHE A 697 -6.92 -1.12 27.94
C PHE A 697 -6.20 -1.87 26.82
N ASN A 698 -5.73 -3.10 27.11
CA ASN A 698 -4.87 -3.84 26.18
C ASN A 698 -5.63 -4.46 25.01
N LEU A 699 -6.92 -4.83 25.19
CA LEU A 699 -7.75 -5.34 24.10
C LEU A 699 -7.83 -4.37 22.93
N TYR A 700 -7.99 -3.07 23.20
CA TYR A 700 -8.09 -2.04 22.17
C TYR A 700 -6.75 -1.41 21.79
N LYS A 701 -5.81 -1.30 22.74
CA LYS A 701 -4.46 -0.80 22.46
C LYS A 701 -3.67 -1.74 21.53
N GLY A 702 -3.99 -3.03 21.55
CA GLY A 702 -3.32 -4.07 20.75
C GLY A 702 -2.11 -4.72 21.44
N ASN A 703 -1.73 -4.21 22.61
CA ASN A 703 -0.66 -4.69 23.48
C ASN A 703 -1.06 -5.96 24.27
N ILE A 704 -0.10 -6.54 24.99
CA ILE A 704 -0.39 -7.51 26.05
C ILE A 704 -0.45 -6.82 27.43
N PRO A 705 -1.25 -7.33 28.38
CA PRO A 705 -1.26 -6.85 29.76
C PRO A 705 0.12 -6.86 30.42
N ALA A 706 0.38 -5.88 31.28
CA ALA A 706 1.59 -5.86 32.11
C ALA A 706 1.55 -6.92 33.21
N ARG A 707 0.33 -7.28 33.64
CA ARG A 707 0.06 -8.37 34.59
C ARG A 707 0.11 -9.73 33.91
N THR A 708 0.73 -10.69 34.58
CA THR A 708 0.87 -12.08 34.11
C THR A 708 -0.36 -12.95 34.35
N ASP A 709 -1.32 -12.49 35.16
CA ASP A 709 -2.50 -13.26 35.60
C ASP A 709 -3.81 -12.85 34.90
N VAL A 710 -3.75 -12.00 33.86
CA VAL A 710 -4.93 -11.59 33.09
C VAL A 710 -5.39 -12.72 32.18
N ASN A 711 -6.72 -12.91 32.09
CA ASN A 711 -7.30 -13.94 31.24
C ASN A 711 -7.14 -13.58 29.75
N MET A 712 -6.34 -14.37 29.03
CA MET A 712 -6.04 -14.12 27.61
C MET A 712 -7.09 -14.69 26.63
N THR A 713 -8.25 -15.16 27.10
CA THR A 713 -9.28 -15.82 26.24
C THR A 713 -9.88 -14.86 25.21
N ARG A 714 -10.10 -13.59 25.58
CA ARG A 714 -10.69 -12.55 24.69
C ARG A 714 -9.69 -11.93 23.72
N TYR A 715 -8.40 -12.18 23.92
CA TYR A 715 -7.33 -11.65 23.08
C TYR A 715 -7.21 -12.45 21.79
N ASP A 716 -6.63 -11.85 20.75
CA ASP A 716 -6.31 -12.56 19.51
C ASP A 716 -5.14 -13.55 19.67
N GLU A 717 -4.88 -14.32 18.62
CA GLU A 717 -3.82 -15.31 18.61
C GLU A 717 -2.43 -14.68 18.79
N TYR A 718 -2.17 -13.56 18.13
CA TYR A 718 -0.93 -12.80 18.31
C TYR A 718 -0.70 -12.40 19.77
N ALA A 719 -1.66 -11.76 20.43
CA ALA A 719 -1.50 -11.30 21.81
C ALA A 719 -1.30 -12.47 22.78
N ARG A 720 -1.99 -13.61 22.56
CA ARG A 720 -1.72 -14.85 23.32
C ARG A 720 -0.31 -15.36 23.10
N GLN A 721 0.19 -15.36 21.86
CA GLN A 721 1.55 -15.80 21.55
C GLN A 721 2.58 -14.84 22.12
N SER A 722 2.39 -13.53 21.95
CA SER A 722 3.28 -12.48 22.47
C SER A 722 3.36 -12.53 24.00
N SER A 723 2.25 -12.80 24.69
CA SER A 723 2.25 -13.00 26.15
C SER A 723 3.08 -14.21 26.59
N LYS A 724 2.98 -15.34 25.87
CA LYS A 724 3.83 -16.52 26.11
C LYS A 724 5.30 -16.23 25.83
N ASP A 725 5.60 -15.57 24.71
CA ASP A 725 6.96 -15.20 24.31
C ASP A 725 7.58 -14.24 25.34
N PHE A 726 6.80 -13.27 25.83
CA PHE A 726 7.22 -12.33 26.86
C PHE A 726 7.59 -13.08 28.15
N ALA A 727 6.73 -13.98 28.62
CA ALA A 727 7.01 -14.78 29.83
C ALA A 727 8.24 -15.69 29.63
N ALA A 728 8.39 -16.31 28.46
CA ALA A 728 9.55 -17.13 28.14
C ALA A 728 10.84 -16.31 28.10
N ALA A 729 10.81 -15.11 27.50
CA ALA A 729 11.93 -14.19 27.46
C ALA A 729 12.30 -13.69 28.86
N ALA A 730 11.31 -13.41 29.72
CA ALA A 730 11.52 -13.04 31.11
C ALA A 730 12.28 -14.13 31.88
N ASN A 731 11.83 -15.38 31.77
CA ASN A 731 12.44 -16.52 32.45
C ASN A 731 13.87 -16.81 31.97
N LYS A 732 14.16 -16.53 30.70
CA LYS A 732 15.50 -16.66 30.11
C LYS A 732 16.42 -15.46 30.37
N GLY A 733 15.90 -14.37 30.92
CA GLY A 733 16.64 -13.11 31.08
C GLY A 733 16.93 -12.39 29.76
N VAL A 734 16.17 -12.63 28.70
CA VAL A 734 16.36 -12.03 27.36
C VAL A 734 15.29 -10.99 27.00
N LEU A 735 14.58 -10.46 28.00
CA LEU A 735 13.79 -9.24 27.86
C LEU A 735 14.71 -8.02 27.86
N VAL A 736 14.51 -7.12 26.89
CA VAL A 736 15.25 -5.86 26.81
C VAL A 736 14.31 -4.66 26.60
N PRO A 737 14.55 -3.52 27.29
CA PRO A 737 13.77 -2.31 27.10
C PRO A 737 14.14 -1.66 25.76
N SER A 738 13.17 -1.28 24.94
CA SER A 738 13.44 -0.55 23.69
C SER A 738 14.05 0.83 23.95
N TRP A 739 15.17 1.14 23.29
CA TRP A 739 15.74 2.49 23.33
C TRP A 739 15.05 3.45 22.35
N ALA A 740 14.55 2.96 21.21
CA ALA A 740 13.81 3.78 20.26
C ALA A 740 12.44 4.22 20.84
N HIS A 741 11.83 3.37 21.65
CA HIS A 741 10.48 3.56 22.20
C HIS A 741 10.48 3.89 23.70
N ASN A 742 11.31 4.86 24.10
CA ASN A 742 11.25 5.54 25.40
C ASN A 742 11.57 4.71 26.66
N MET A 743 12.10 3.49 26.55
CA MET A 743 12.32 2.64 27.73
C MET A 743 13.75 2.70 28.28
N ALA A 744 14.75 2.59 27.41
CA ALA A 744 16.13 2.30 27.84
C ALA A 744 17.01 3.54 28.13
N VAL A 745 16.73 4.67 27.48
CA VAL A 745 17.62 5.86 27.50
C VAL A 745 16.86 7.15 27.78
N GLN A 746 17.59 8.18 28.22
CA GLN A 746 17.08 9.54 28.39
C GLN A 746 16.80 10.20 27.02
N ASP A 747 15.90 11.20 27.00
CA ASP A 747 15.45 11.81 25.74
C ASP A 747 16.56 12.49 24.94
N ASN A 748 17.56 13.09 25.60
CA ASN A 748 18.72 13.70 24.94
C ASN A 748 19.57 12.65 24.19
N VAL A 749 19.85 11.52 24.82
CA VAL A 749 20.62 10.42 24.22
C VAL A 749 19.81 9.77 23.10
N ARG A 750 18.50 9.56 23.31
CA ARG A 750 17.59 9.00 22.31
C ARG A 750 17.56 9.85 21.03
N SER A 751 17.35 11.15 21.16
CA SER A 751 17.36 12.08 20.03
C SER A 751 18.70 12.07 19.31
N ALA A 752 19.82 12.07 20.05
CA ALA A 752 21.14 12.00 19.44
C ALA A 752 21.39 10.66 18.71
N PHE A 753 20.87 9.54 19.22
CA PHE A 753 20.92 8.26 18.52
C PHE A 753 20.07 8.26 17.26
N PHE A 754 18.87 8.83 17.29
CA PHE A 754 18.05 9.01 16.08
C PHE A 754 18.79 9.81 15.00
N ASP A 755 19.45 10.90 15.37
CA ASP A 755 20.22 11.71 14.43
C ASP A 755 21.36 10.91 13.79
N VAL A 756 22.10 10.12 14.59
CA VAL A 756 23.23 9.32 14.09
C VAL A 756 22.74 8.20 13.17
N ILE A 757 21.69 7.46 13.57
CA ILE A 757 21.14 6.36 12.78
C ILE A 757 20.47 6.85 11.50
N GLY A 758 19.70 7.95 11.57
CA GLY A 758 19.11 8.59 10.41
C GLY A 758 20.16 9.10 9.43
N ALA A 759 21.20 9.79 9.92
CA ALA A 759 22.31 10.26 9.10
C ALA A 759 23.06 9.10 8.43
N TYR A 760 23.28 8.00 9.17
CA TYR A 760 23.89 6.80 8.61
C TYR A 760 23.01 6.14 7.54
N TRP A 761 21.70 6.08 7.72
CA TRP A 761 20.78 5.55 6.70
C TRP A 761 20.75 6.41 5.43
N GLY A 762 20.69 7.74 5.58
CA GLY A 762 20.59 8.69 4.47
C GLY A 762 21.89 8.90 3.70
N ASN A 763 23.06 8.75 4.33
CA ASN A 763 24.35 9.02 3.71
C ASN A 763 25.06 7.75 3.24
N ALA A 764 25.10 7.52 1.92
CA ALA A 764 25.76 6.35 1.32
C ALA A 764 27.27 6.23 1.66
N ASN A 765 27.95 7.34 1.93
CA ASN A 765 29.40 7.38 2.15
C ASN A 765 29.82 7.29 3.62
N MET A 766 28.86 7.34 4.56
CA MET A 766 29.18 7.22 5.98
C MET A 766 29.52 5.76 6.33
N SER A 767 30.71 5.53 6.88
CA SER A 767 31.15 4.19 7.31
C SER A 767 30.42 3.73 8.58
N ALA A 768 30.31 2.41 8.77
CA ALA A 768 29.70 1.85 9.99
C ALA A 768 30.56 2.17 11.24
N GLN A 769 31.88 2.25 11.08
CA GLN A 769 32.82 2.65 12.12
C GLN A 769 32.60 4.10 12.56
N ASP A 770 32.39 5.01 11.60
CA ASP A 770 32.07 6.41 11.90
C ASP A 770 30.72 6.54 12.60
N ALA A 771 29.71 5.78 12.18
CA ALA A 771 28.40 5.77 12.84
C ALA A 771 28.50 5.23 14.28
N ALA A 772 29.21 4.12 14.48
CA ALA A 772 29.46 3.55 15.81
C ALA A 772 30.22 4.53 16.72
N ARG A 773 31.25 5.22 16.21
CA ARG A 773 31.95 6.27 16.94
C ARG A 773 31.02 7.41 17.36
N ARG A 774 30.17 7.90 16.44
CA ARG A 774 29.21 8.97 16.74
C ARG A 774 28.13 8.53 17.73
N LEU A 775 27.71 7.27 17.73
CA LEU A 775 26.84 6.70 18.79
C LEU A 775 27.56 6.74 20.15
N GLY A 776 28.83 6.34 20.19
CA GLY A 776 29.66 6.43 21.40
C GLY A 776 29.78 7.86 21.93
N GLU A 777 29.98 8.85 21.05
CA GLU A 777 30.02 10.28 21.39
C GLU A 777 28.67 10.81 21.87
N ALA A 778 27.58 10.43 21.21
CA ALA A 778 26.22 10.80 21.58
C ALA A 778 25.85 10.28 22.98
N ALA A 779 26.31 9.08 23.35
CA ALA A 779 26.05 8.46 24.63
C ALA A 779 26.74 9.14 25.83
N ARG A 780 27.73 10.01 25.59
CA ARG A 780 28.44 10.76 26.64
C ARG A 780 27.78 12.11 27.00
N ARG A 781 26.76 12.51 26.24
CA ARG A 781 26.00 13.75 26.46
C ARG A 781 24.90 13.54 27.49
#